data_AF-A0A915BSZ7-F1
#
_entry.id   AF-A0A915BSZ7-F1
#
_cell.length_a   1.000
_cell.length_b   1.000
_cell.length_c   1.000
_cell.angle_alpha   90.00
_cell.angle_beta   90.00
_cell.angle_gamma   90.00
#
_symmetry.space_group_name_H-M   'P 1'
#
loop_
_entity.id
_entity.type
_entity.pdbx_description
1 polymer ?
#
loop_
_entity_poly.entity_id
_entity_poly.type
_entity_poly.pdbx_seq_one_letter_code
_entity_poly.pdbx_strand_id
1 'polypeptide(L)'
;MRDHGCYMYSAAKVLDEVSGKERIYEIEDIRRWMGDFTASRNVPKLMSRMGQCFTQAQPTIVLERKDWRMEEDIMGGLPHPETGELFNFSDGAGRISVRYASLVAAKLDLRPPPSCFQVRFKGFKGVLCVDPSLDLKNEENVIFRRSQKKFEEDESEAAELEVVKHSMPSFVCLSRPLIMILDQVSERQNRELHQRLCWRIHCLLEKELNTLAEMLLDEEVAAEALSSRLSLSIDFRQLHDSGFTFTNEPFFRSLLVAVHHYNIKQHLSKLKIFLPSSMGRTMYGVIDDTGVLQYGQVFVQYSPSVRTPSKKVVTHVGPVLVTKNPCLVGGDVRMFTAVYQSSLSHLRDVIVFPRYGPRPHTDEMAGSDLDGDEYIVIFDKDLFLDHNEEAMHFPKPIASDYDTPPTAEDMIDFFLKYLSQDSIGRMSNAHLIMSDRLGLFHEICDGIARKCSIAVDFPKSGQPAEPLSSFEQSDIIPDFMQKSFRPSYRSHRLVGQLYRKVKKVENIVELAQMIPFMDTFDPQLYDESLFDTHPSLIRNSIHLRNQYNAKVQQLMDEYGITDEASVVSGHSVTIKRITDMEKEDYSYYHSDRIVEMRYSRIYESFRREFFLEFGKESDFITVDAFGQRGIRWNSALITKAKVWYAVCYGKRAMCPSKFRSFPWIVWDLLLIVKRRILITLKQPSSSTMNPTSARLTAVIEHFCETNSERMNATIAKFTSGPSRLESFVRYSQRYGRKLETLCFVVDNWLSSEGVYEHSTLRSEHVITLLLQFGIGILHGKHSPLDFINQSVFLSPLVDNTEGINSDGEYMIMASLGDILISFVSYLASERFANACALSMLMPGSTNNGRTLLLSKPYQWALLSAVAFRTFHHVALTSTFEALHLEGDSGTWDFGESDTPMVIPGDMSTSNGVNLQRIIAALKKWSGVKEIMCRTVRRDQLMISCAGSITARQCLQRLLLIEQSRLIDFICSDTIPAEARSESL
;
A
#
# COMPACT_ATOMS: atom_id res chain seq x y z
N MET A 1 26.78 13.93 -7.98
CA MET A 1 26.59 12.59 -8.59
C MET A 1 25.65 11.76 -7.71
N ARG A 2 24.35 12.07 -7.74
CA ARG A 2 23.31 11.16 -7.25
C ARG A 2 22.59 10.64 -8.50
N ASP A 3 22.45 9.32 -8.59
CA ASP A 3 21.65 8.61 -9.60
C ASP A 3 22.09 8.80 -11.05
N HIS A 4 23.29 8.31 -11.38
CA HIS A 4 23.78 8.20 -12.76
C HIS A 4 23.88 9.53 -13.55
N GLY A 5 23.69 10.68 -12.90
CA GLY A 5 23.80 12.01 -13.50
C GLY A 5 25.25 12.49 -13.64
N CYS A 6 25.61 12.90 -14.86
CA CYS A 6 26.88 13.57 -15.16
C CYS A 6 26.62 15.07 -15.40
N TYR A 7 27.36 15.93 -14.70
CA TYR A 7 27.30 17.38 -14.89
C TYR A 7 28.49 17.81 -15.75
N MET A 8 28.19 18.38 -16.92
CA MET A 8 29.22 18.95 -17.79
C MET A 8 29.35 20.44 -17.49
N TYR A 9 30.56 20.87 -17.15
CA TYR A 9 30.86 22.27 -16.87
C TYR A 9 31.88 22.78 -17.89
N SER A 10 31.59 23.94 -18.48
CA SER A 10 32.52 24.68 -19.34
C SER A 10 33.10 25.83 -18.53
N ALA A 11 34.40 26.10 -18.71
CA ALA A 11 35.06 27.20 -18.00
C ALA A 11 34.32 28.52 -18.24
N ALA A 12 33.94 29.19 -17.15
CA ALA A 12 33.17 30.41 -17.20
C ALA A 12 34.09 31.62 -16.99
N LYS A 13 34.03 32.59 -17.91
CA LYS A 13 34.64 33.90 -17.73
C LYS A 13 33.67 34.78 -16.96
N VAL A 14 34.04 35.17 -15.74
CA VAL A 14 33.25 36.04 -14.88
C VAL A 14 34.04 37.31 -14.61
N LEU A 15 33.41 38.45 -14.84
CA LEU A 15 33.97 39.74 -14.45
C LEU A 15 33.75 39.89 -12.94
N ASP A 16 34.83 39.96 -12.17
CA ASP A 16 34.75 40.21 -10.73
C ASP A 16 34.27 41.65 -10.52
N GLU A 17 33.06 41.83 -9.98
CA GLU A 17 32.43 43.14 -9.78
C GLU A 17 33.22 44.04 -8.82
N VAL A 18 34.05 43.46 -7.94
CA VAL A 18 34.84 44.20 -6.94
C VAL A 18 36.20 44.59 -7.49
N SER A 19 36.86 43.70 -8.24
CA SER A 19 38.21 43.95 -8.76
C SER A 19 38.27 44.41 -10.22
N GLY A 20 37.15 44.33 -10.96
CA GLY A 20 37.03 44.68 -12.37
C GLY A 20 37.84 43.76 -13.32
N LYS A 21 38.40 42.65 -12.81
CA LYS A 21 39.22 41.72 -13.57
C LYS A 21 38.38 40.53 -14.04
N GLU A 22 38.63 40.09 -15.28
CA GLU A 22 38.15 38.78 -15.73
C GLU A 22 38.85 37.67 -14.94
N ARG A 23 38.06 36.84 -14.27
CA ARG A 23 38.50 35.55 -13.72
C ARG A 23 37.87 34.41 -14.51
N ILE A 24 38.66 33.38 -14.77
CA ILE A 24 38.19 32.13 -15.35
C ILE A 24 37.94 31.18 -14.18
N TYR A 25 36.71 30.69 -14.05
CA TYR A 25 36.35 29.66 -13.08
C TYR A 25 36.34 28.30 -13.78
N GLU A 26 37.16 27.39 -13.29
CA GLU A 26 37.31 26.01 -13.75
C GLU A 26 36.70 25.00 -12.77
N ILE A 27 36.68 23.73 -13.15
CA ILE A 27 36.15 22.66 -12.29
C ILE A 27 36.92 22.54 -10.96
N GLU A 28 38.22 22.84 -10.98
CA GLU A 28 39.05 22.82 -9.77
C GLU A 28 38.65 23.93 -8.78
N ASP A 29 38.13 25.06 -9.26
CA ASP A 29 37.61 26.11 -8.38
C ASP A 29 36.30 25.68 -7.72
N ILE A 30 35.44 24.94 -8.44
CA ILE A 30 34.22 24.34 -7.88
C ILE A 30 34.58 23.29 -6.81
N ARG A 31 35.58 22.44 -7.08
CA ARG A 31 36.04 21.43 -6.12
C ARG A 31 36.61 22.07 -4.85
N ARG A 32 37.39 23.14 -4.99
CA ARG A 32 37.89 23.93 -3.85
C ARG A 32 36.78 24.61 -3.08
N TRP A 33 35.73 25.09 -3.76
CA TRP A 33 34.54 25.66 -3.12
C TRP A 33 33.74 24.62 -2.31
N MET A 34 33.73 23.35 -2.72
CA MET A 34 32.99 22.29 -2.02
C MET A 34 33.57 21.91 -0.65
N GLY A 35 34.85 22.19 -0.39
CA GLY A 35 35.54 21.85 0.85
C GLY A 35 36.95 21.29 0.65
N ASP A 36 37.62 20.96 1.74
CA ASP A 36 38.94 20.32 1.71
C ASP A 36 38.82 18.79 1.80
N PHE A 37 39.07 18.15 0.67
CA PHE A 37 39.06 16.70 0.56
C PHE A 37 40.46 16.07 0.50
N THR A 38 41.54 16.84 0.70
CA THR A 38 42.93 16.37 0.56
C THR A 38 43.29 15.23 1.51
N ALA A 39 42.61 15.14 2.67
CA ALA A 39 42.73 14.02 3.59
C ALA A 39 42.18 12.69 3.02
N SER A 40 41.34 12.75 1.96
CA SER A 40 40.76 11.57 1.30
C SER A 40 41.75 11.00 0.30
N ARG A 41 42.57 10.03 0.75
CA ARG A 41 43.50 9.30 -0.13
C ARG A 41 42.85 8.18 -0.94
N ASN A 42 41.54 8.02 -0.83
CA ASN A 42 40.78 6.97 -1.50
C ASN A 42 39.70 7.59 -2.40
N VAL A 43 39.71 7.23 -3.69
CA VAL A 43 38.79 7.73 -4.72
C VAL A 43 37.30 7.53 -4.35
N PRO A 44 36.83 6.32 -4.00
CA PRO A 44 35.45 6.11 -3.55
C PRO A 44 35.02 7.03 -2.41
N LYS A 45 35.85 7.14 -1.35
CA LYS A 45 35.56 8.04 -0.21
C LYS A 45 35.53 9.50 -0.64
N LEU A 46 36.48 9.94 -1.45
CA LEU A 46 36.54 11.30 -2.01
C LEU A 46 35.26 11.63 -2.77
N MET A 47 34.89 10.80 -3.75
CA MET A 47 33.70 11.02 -4.59
C MET A 47 32.41 10.94 -3.79
N SER A 48 32.31 10.04 -2.80
CA SER A 48 31.18 9.96 -1.88
C SER A 48 31.03 11.24 -1.04
N ARG A 49 32.14 11.82 -0.57
CA ARG A 49 32.17 13.09 0.19
C ARG A 49 31.77 14.28 -0.68
N MET A 50 32.32 14.41 -1.88
CA MET A 50 31.88 15.43 -2.86
C MET A 50 30.39 15.29 -3.21
N GLY A 51 29.89 14.04 -3.26
CA GLY A 51 28.47 13.75 -3.47
C GLY A 51 27.55 14.39 -2.43
N GLN A 52 28.03 14.65 -1.21
CA GLN A 52 27.23 15.23 -0.13
C GLN A 52 26.80 16.67 -0.42
N CYS A 53 27.61 17.45 -1.16
CA CYS A 53 27.28 18.82 -1.59
C CYS A 53 26.09 18.88 -2.56
N PHE A 54 25.67 17.72 -3.11
CA PHE A 54 24.50 17.60 -3.98
C PHE A 54 23.27 17.03 -3.24
N THR A 55 23.35 16.90 -1.92
CA THR A 55 22.19 16.49 -1.12
C THR A 55 21.12 17.58 -1.22
N GLN A 56 19.90 17.20 -1.57
CA GLN A 56 18.77 18.12 -1.46
C GLN A 56 18.49 18.37 0.02
N ALA A 57 18.75 19.60 0.48
CA ALA A 57 18.56 20.03 1.86
C ALA A 57 17.99 21.45 1.90
N GLN A 58 17.33 21.79 3.00
CA GLN A 58 16.77 23.13 3.22
C GLN A 58 17.69 23.91 4.17
N PRO A 59 18.21 25.08 3.78
CA PRO A 59 18.99 25.93 4.67
C PRO A 59 18.08 26.49 5.79
N THR A 60 18.59 26.55 7.03
CA THR A 60 17.78 26.93 8.20
C THR A 60 18.36 28.09 8.99
N ILE A 61 19.29 27.82 9.91
CA ILE A 61 19.93 28.80 10.79
C ILE A 61 21.42 28.91 10.45
N VAL A 62 22.00 30.08 10.65
CA VAL A 62 23.44 30.28 10.53
C VAL A 62 24.09 29.92 11.87
N LEU A 63 25.13 29.10 11.84
CA LEU A 63 25.94 28.74 12.99
C LEU A 63 27.30 29.44 12.92
N GLU A 64 27.67 30.13 13.99
CA GLU A 64 29.02 30.65 14.21
C GLU A 64 29.88 29.62 14.98
N ARG A 65 31.21 29.79 14.97
CA ARG A 65 32.13 28.86 15.67
C ARG A 65 31.83 28.69 17.17
N LYS A 66 31.25 29.70 17.83
CA LYS A 66 30.86 29.66 19.24
C LYS A 66 29.59 28.82 19.51
N ASP A 67 28.80 28.56 18.47
CA ASP A 67 27.51 27.90 18.61
C ASP A 67 27.64 26.38 18.63
N TRP A 68 28.78 25.85 18.20
CA TRP A 68 29.00 24.43 18.07
C TRP A 68 30.38 23.97 18.52
N ARG A 69 30.46 22.70 18.95
CA ARG A 69 31.72 22.00 19.21
C ARG A 69 31.67 20.56 18.70
N MET A 70 32.82 19.91 18.71
CA MET A 70 32.97 18.49 18.36
C MET A 70 33.42 17.70 19.58
N GLU A 71 32.85 16.50 19.74
CA GLU A 71 33.21 15.53 20.77
C GLU A 71 33.59 14.17 20.17
N GLU A 72 34.25 13.34 20.96
CA GLU A 72 34.57 11.97 20.57
C GLU A 72 33.32 11.07 20.60
N ASP A 73 33.36 10.03 19.78
CA ASP A 73 32.31 9.01 19.72
C ASP A 73 32.28 8.12 20.98
N ILE A 74 31.13 7.51 21.21
CA ILE A 74 30.90 6.58 22.33
C ILE A 74 31.32 5.18 21.87
N MET A 75 32.56 4.82 22.15
CA MET A 75 33.14 3.51 21.81
C MET A 75 32.94 2.49 22.95
N GLY A 76 32.68 1.22 22.62
CA GLY A 76 32.56 0.16 23.62
C GLY A 76 32.20 -1.22 23.06
N GLY A 77 31.65 -2.07 23.92
CA GLY A 77 31.22 -3.42 23.57
C GLY A 77 32.35 -4.45 23.57
N LEU A 78 32.00 -5.66 23.12
CA LEU A 78 32.97 -6.72 22.85
C LEU A 78 33.71 -6.36 21.55
N PRO A 79 35.02 -6.65 21.42
CA PRO A 79 35.73 -6.46 20.17
C PRO A 79 35.04 -7.19 19.02
N HIS A 80 34.95 -6.55 17.86
CA HIS A 80 34.37 -7.17 16.67
C HIS A 80 35.10 -8.48 16.34
N PRO A 81 34.42 -9.62 16.15
CA PRO A 81 35.08 -10.91 16.00
C PRO A 81 36.06 -10.99 14.82
N GLU A 82 35.76 -10.25 13.74
CA GLU A 82 36.59 -10.27 12.52
C GLU A 82 37.65 -9.16 12.49
N THR A 83 37.44 -8.00 13.13
CA THR A 83 38.36 -6.84 13.02
C THR A 83 39.11 -6.56 14.31
N GLY A 84 38.61 -7.03 15.46
CA GLY A 84 39.16 -6.73 16.78
C GLY A 84 38.90 -5.31 17.27
N GLU A 85 38.18 -4.48 16.51
CA GLU A 85 37.89 -3.10 16.87
C GLU A 85 36.69 -2.99 17.83
N LEU A 86 36.68 -1.93 18.64
CA LEU A 86 35.52 -1.60 19.47
C LEU A 86 34.38 -1.06 18.60
N PHE A 87 33.14 -1.32 19.01
CA PHE A 87 31.97 -0.79 18.32
C PHE A 87 31.75 0.69 18.68
N ASN A 88 31.26 1.47 17.71
CA ASN A 88 30.78 2.83 17.91
C ASN A 88 29.27 2.80 18.17
N PHE A 89 28.84 3.25 19.35
CA PHE A 89 27.42 3.32 19.72
C PHE A 89 26.74 4.60 19.22
N SER A 90 27.51 5.64 18.93
CA SER A 90 27.02 6.97 18.56
C SER A 90 27.28 7.36 17.11
N ASP A 91 27.59 6.38 16.24
CA ASP A 91 28.00 6.63 14.85
C ASP A 91 26.95 7.45 14.09
N GLY A 92 27.31 8.67 13.70
CA GLY A 92 26.43 9.57 12.95
C GLY A 92 25.47 10.40 13.80
N ALA A 93 25.45 10.24 15.12
CA ALA A 93 24.56 11.00 16.01
C ALA A 93 25.28 12.13 16.74
N GLY A 94 24.65 13.29 16.84
CA GLY A 94 25.06 14.45 17.64
C GLY A 94 23.88 15.05 18.40
N ARG A 95 24.07 16.22 19.00
CA ARG A 95 23.10 16.86 19.91
C ARG A 95 22.81 18.30 19.53
N ILE A 96 21.57 18.75 19.74
CA ILE A 96 21.14 20.13 19.54
C ILE A 96 20.31 20.61 20.73
N SER A 97 20.53 21.83 21.16
CA SER A 97 19.75 22.47 22.24
C SER A 97 18.28 22.63 21.86
N VAL A 98 17.39 22.70 22.84
CA VAL A 98 15.96 22.95 22.63
C VAL A 98 15.75 24.32 21.98
N ARG A 99 16.57 25.31 22.37
CA ARG A 99 16.54 26.65 21.78
C ARG A 99 16.84 26.62 20.28
N TYR A 100 17.92 25.99 19.85
CA TYR A 100 18.28 25.95 18.42
C TYR A 100 17.35 25.04 17.61
N ALA A 101 16.92 23.91 18.17
CA ALA A 101 15.91 23.06 17.56
C ALA A 101 14.59 23.82 17.28
N SER A 102 14.20 24.72 18.19
CA SER A 102 13.02 25.58 18.00
C SER A 102 13.21 26.61 16.89
N LEU A 103 14.42 27.16 16.73
CA LEU A 103 14.74 28.09 15.63
C LEU A 103 14.71 27.39 14.27
N VAL A 104 15.31 26.19 14.19
CA VAL A 104 15.26 25.33 12.99
C VAL A 104 13.81 24.99 12.64
N ALA A 105 13.02 24.53 13.61
CA ALA A 105 11.62 24.21 13.41
C ALA A 105 10.81 25.42 12.92
N ALA A 106 11.05 26.62 13.45
CA ALA A 106 10.37 27.84 13.02
C ALA A 106 10.71 28.23 11.57
N LYS A 107 11.96 28.02 11.12
CA LYS A 107 12.37 28.24 9.73
C LYS A 107 11.71 27.26 8.75
N LEU A 108 11.45 26.04 9.20
CA LEU A 108 10.81 24.99 8.42
C LEU A 108 9.26 24.97 8.56
N ASP A 109 8.68 25.91 9.29
CA ASP A 109 7.26 25.97 9.68
C ASP A 109 6.72 24.66 10.31
N LEU A 110 7.56 24.02 11.14
CA LEU A 110 7.24 22.77 11.80
C LEU A 110 6.68 23.01 13.20
N ARG A 111 5.50 22.47 13.47
CA ARG A 111 4.84 22.56 14.78
C ARG A 111 4.25 21.21 15.19
N PRO A 112 4.57 20.70 16.40
CA PRO A 112 5.61 21.18 17.32
C PRO A 112 7.05 20.89 16.80
N PRO A 113 8.11 21.43 17.44
CA PRO A 113 9.50 21.14 17.05
C PRO A 113 9.80 19.64 17.03
N PRO A 114 10.44 19.10 15.97
CA PRO A 114 10.90 17.71 15.90
C PRO A 114 11.91 17.35 17.01
N SER A 115 12.04 16.06 17.30
CA SER A 115 13.00 15.53 18.29
C SER A 115 14.40 15.33 17.70
N CYS A 116 14.51 15.16 16.39
CA CYS A 116 15.79 15.11 15.70
C CYS A 116 15.71 15.64 14.27
N PHE A 117 16.87 16.05 13.75
CA PHE A 117 17.06 16.54 12.39
C PHE A 117 18.22 15.79 11.74
N GLN A 118 18.03 15.28 10.53
CA GLN A 118 19.12 14.84 9.68
C GLN A 118 19.70 16.06 8.98
N VAL A 119 21.00 16.32 9.16
CA VAL A 119 21.62 17.60 8.78
C VAL A 119 22.85 17.45 7.88
N ARG A 120 23.18 18.54 7.21
CA ARG A 120 24.47 18.83 6.58
C ARG A 120 24.98 20.18 7.09
N PHE A 121 26.26 20.24 7.41
CA PHE A 121 26.91 21.48 7.86
C PHE A 121 28.43 21.35 7.73
N LYS A 122 29.12 22.19 6.96
CA LYS A 122 30.60 22.27 6.93
C LYS A 122 31.36 20.93 6.94
N GLY A 123 30.97 19.99 6.07
CA GLY A 123 31.53 18.63 6.03
C GLY A 123 30.99 17.63 7.07
N PHE A 124 30.14 18.06 8.00
CA PHE A 124 29.38 17.21 8.91
C PHE A 124 28.13 16.63 8.24
N LYS A 125 27.93 15.31 8.43
CA LYS A 125 26.74 14.55 8.05
C LYS A 125 26.28 13.69 9.22
N GLY A 126 24.99 13.77 9.55
CA GLY A 126 24.37 12.85 10.50
C GLY A 126 23.05 13.37 11.05
N VAL A 127 22.66 12.87 12.23
CA VAL A 127 21.48 13.30 12.97
C VAL A 127 21.89 14.18 14.15
N LEU A 128 21.15 15.26 14.40
CA LEU A 128 21.19 16.02 15.64
C LEU A 128 19.92 15.75 16.45
N CYS A 129 20.08 15.18 17.65
CA CYS A 129 19.00 14.87 18.58
C CYS A 129 18.83 15.98 19.62
N VAL A 130 17.60 16.32 19.99
CA VAL A 130 17.33 17.36 20.98
C VAL A 130 17.80 16.92 22.37
N ASP A 131 18.71 17.71 22.97
CA ASP A 131 19.24 17.50 24.32
C ASP A 131 19.00 18.76 25.19
N PRO A 132 18.00 18.72 26.10
CA PRO A 132 17.73 19.81 27.04
C PRO A 132 18.90 20.13 27.98
N SER A 133 19.82 19.19 28.20
CA SER A 133 20.96 19.41 29.10
C SER A 133 21.91 20.48 28.59
N LEU A 134 21.96 20.72 27.27
CA LEU A 134 22.78 21.77 26.67
C LEU A 134 22.33 23.16 27.10
N ASP A 135 21.01 23.41 27.09
CA ASP A 135 20.45 24.68 27.58
C ASP A 135 20.63 24.81 29.11
N LEU A 136 20.41 23.72 29.86
CA LEU A 136 20.50 23.74 31.33
C LEU A 136 21.92 23.98 31.86
N LYS A 137 22.92 23.45 31.17
CA LYS A 137 24.34 23.60 31.53
C LYS A 137 25.01 24.79 30.84
N ASN A 138 24.29 25.51 29.98
CA ASN A 138 24.81 26.61 29.17
C ASN A 138 26.04 26.17 28.34
N GLU A 139 25.95 24.98 27.74
CA GLU A 139 26.93 24.44 26.78
C GLU A 139 26.69 25.02 25.38
N GLU A 140 27.57 24.70 24.42
CA GLU A 140 27.37 25.03 23.01
C GLU A 140 26.04 24.45 22.49
N ASN A 141 25.36 25.22 21.64
CA ASN A 141 23.99 24.90 21.21
C ASN A 141 23.92 23.66 20.31
N VAL A 142 25.02 23.30 19.66
CA VAL A 142 25.12 22.13 18.78
C VAL A 142 26.41 21.38 19.11
N ILE A 143 26.31 20.06 19.29
CA ILE A 143 27.46 19.20 19.52
C ILE A 143 27.48 18.14 18.43
N PHE A 144 28.50 18.22 17.58
CA PHE A 144 28.78 17.17 16.60
C PHE A 144 29.70 16.11 17.20
N ARG A 145 29.65 14.89 16.65
CA ARG A 145 30.62 13.82 16.96
C ARG A 145 31.60 13.61 15.83
N ARG A 146 32.76 13.03 16.16
CA ARG A 146 33.84 12.78 15.19
C ARG A 146 33.38 11.95 13.99
N SER A 147 32.57 10.92 14.21
CA SER A 147 31.95 10.12 13.16
C SER A 147 31.12 10.94 12.17
N GLN A 148 30.58 12.09 12.56
CA GLN A 148 29.80 12.96 11.67
C GLN A 148 30.68 13.78 10.74
N LYS A 149 31.93 14.10 11.10
CA LYS A 149 32.84 14.88 10.25
C LYS A 149 33.39 14.03 9.10
N LYS A 150 32.92 14.28 7.88
CA LYS A 150 33.31 13.48 6.70
C LYS A 150 34.48 14.09 5.94
N PHE A 151 34.62 15.41 5.92
CA PHE A 151 35.76 16.13 5.34
C PHE A 151 36.00 17.45 6.08
N GLU A 152 37.13 18.09 5.80
CA GLU A 152 37.54 19.33 6.48
C GLU A 152 37.03 20.56 5.72
N GLU A 153 36.73 21.62 6.46
CA GLU A 153 36.30 22.91 5.93
C GLU A 153 36.73 24.01 6.90
N ASP A 154 36.73 25.28 6.47
CA ASP A 154 37.11 26.39 7.33
C ASP A 154 36.12 26.53 8.51
N GLU A 155 36.57 26.19 9.72
CA GLU A 155 35.73 26.27 10.92
C GLU A 155 35.49 27.72 11.41
N SER A 156 36.26 28.71 10.91
CA SER A 156 36.20 30.08 11.39
C SER A 156 35.03 30.88 10.80
N GLU A 157 34.62 30.58 9.57
CA GLU A 157 33.49 31.26 8.92
C GLU A 157 32.14 30.81 9.51
N ALA A 158 31.11 31.64 9.38
CA ALA A 158 29.74 31.22 9.68
C ALA A 158 29.13 30.49 8.48
N ALA A 159 28.30 29.48 8.70
CA ALA A 159 27.58 28.81 7.61
C ALA A 159 26.17 28.38 8.02
N GLU A 160 25.34 28.10 7.04
CA GLU A 160 23.97 27.63 7.24
C GLU A 160 23.97 26.14 7.63
N LEU A 161 23.19 25.80 8.66
CA LEU A 161 22.79 24.43 8.97
C LEU A 161 21.69 24.02 8.00
N GLU A 162 21.93 22.98 7.23
CA GLU A 162 20.98 22.48 6.24
C GLU A 162 20.27 21.23 6.78
N VAL A 163 18.94 21.21 6.71
CA VAL A 163 18.13 20.07 7.14
C VAL A 163 17.70 19.27 5.91
N VAL A 164 18.03 17.98 5.92
CA VAL A 164 17.64 17.01 4.89
C VAL A 164 16.25 16.46 5.20
N LYS A 165 16.06 16.00 6.44
CA LYS A 165 14.83 15.40 6.97
C LYS A 165 14.75 15.62 8.48
N HIS A 166 13.59 15.34 9.08
CA HIS A 166 13.36 15.48 10.51
C HIS A 166 12.45 14.36 11.02
N SER A 167 12.48 14.10 12.32
CA SER A 167 11.58 13.11 12.94
C SER A 167 10.11 13.50 12.75
N MET A 168 9.31 12.59 12.21
CA MET A 168 7.87 12.76 12.05
C MET A 168 7.14 11.41 12.21
N PRO A 169 5.84 11.40 12.55
CA PRO A 169 5.06 10.18 12.60
C PRO A 169 5.00 9.51 11.22
N SER A 170 5.33 8.22 11.17
CA SER A 170 5.38 7.46 9.92
C SER A 170 4.77 6.07 10.06
N PHE A 171 4.08 5.62 9.01
CA PHE A 171 3.45 4.29 8.94
C PHE A 171 4.50 3.18 8.86
N VAL A 172 4.15 2.01 9.37
CA VAL A 172 4.89 0.77 9.11
C VAL A 172 4.31 0.09 7.89
N CYS A 173 5.21 -0.37 7.02
CA CYS A 173 4.88 -1.16 5.84
C CYS A 173 5.74 -2.41 5.84
N LEU A 174 5.09 -3.58 5.86
CA LEU A 174 5.77 -4.86 5.69
C LEU A 174 6.22 -5.00 4.23
N SER A 175 7.45 -5.45 4.04
CA SER A 175 8.07 -5.71 2.74
C SER A 175 8.25 -7.21 2.52
N ARG A 176 8.48 -7.66 1.28
CA ARG A 176 8.75 -9.09 0.99
C ARG A 176 9.89 -9.67 1.82
N PRO A 177 11.07 -9.00 1.97
CA PRO A 177 12.14 -9.53 2.80
C PRO A 177 11.74 -9.67 4.28
N LEU A 178 11.07 -8.67 4.84
CA LEU A 178 10.60 -8.74 6.22
C LEU A 178 9.59 -9.87 6.43
N ILE A 179 8.61 -10.02 5.53
CA ILE A 179 7.63 -11.11 5.59
C ILE A 179 8.33 -12.47 5.46
N MET A 180 9.33 -12.60 4.57
CA MET A 180 10.13 -13.83 4.42
C MET A 180 10.87 -14.19 5.71
N ILE A 181 11.44 -13.20 6.40
CA ILE A 181 12.11 -13.41 7.69
C ILE A 181 11.09 -13.85 8.74
N LEU A 182 9.98 -13.12 8.88
CA LEU A 182 8.95 -13.45 9.87
C LEU A 182 8.36 -14.85 9.62
N ASP A 183 8.09 -15.22 8.37
CA ASP A 183 7.59 -16.55 7.96
C ASP A 183 8.53 -17.67 8.44
N GLN A 184 9.83 -17.57 8.10
CA GLN A 184 10.77 -18.67 8.31
C GLN A 184 11.39 -18.71 9.71
N VAL A 185 11.60 -17.55 10.34
CA VAL A 185 12.04 -17.49 11.75
C VAL A 185 10.93 -18.03 12.65
N SER A 186 9.68 -17.63 12.43
CA SER A 186 8.55 -18.13 13.22
C SER A 186 8.36 -19.65 13.05
N GLU A 187 8.51 -20.17 11.82
CA GLU A 187 8.46 -21.61 11.53
C GLU A 187 9.53 -22.38 12.33
N ARG A 188 10.74 -21.84 12.43
CA ARG A 188 11.86 -22.45 13.15
C ARG A 188 11.66 -22.44 14.67
N GLN A 189 11.10 -21.35 15.21
CA GLN A 189 10.97 -21.18 16.66
C GLN A 189 9.83 -22.01 17.24
N ASN A 190 8.60 -21.86 16.72
CA ASN A 190 7.42 -22.53 17.25
C ASN A 190 6.27 -22.57 16.22
N ARG A 191 5.65 -23.75 16.04
CA ARG A 191 4.51 -23.97 15.13
C ARG A 191 3.29 -23.09 15.45
N GLU A 192 2.94 -22.93 16.72
CA GLU A 192 1.77 -22.12 17.13
C GLU A 192 2.01 -20.64 16.88
N LEU A 193 3.24 -20.18 17.16
CA LEU A 193 3.71 -18.84 16.86
C LEU A 193 3.69 -18.58 15.34
N HIS A 194 4.20 -19.52 14.54
CA HIS A 194 4.15 -19.45 13.08
C HIS A 194 2.71 -19.33 12.56
N GLN A 195 1.80 -20.18 13.03
CA GLN A 195 0.39 -20.12 12.64
C GLN A 195 -0.25 -18.78 13.02
N ARG A 196 0.02 -18.27 14.23
CA ARG A 196 -0.47 -16.96 14.70
C ARG A 196 0.03 -15.83 13.81
N LEU A 197 1.33 -15.80 13.52
CA LEU A 197 1.97 -14.75 12.76
C LEU A 197 1.51 -14.76 11.30
N CYS A 198 1.52 -15.92 10.64
CA CYS A 198 1.06 -16.06 9.27
C CYS A 198 -0.41 -15.67 9.13
N TRP A 199 -1.27 -16.13 10.05
CA TRP A 199 -2.67 -15.71 10.12
C TRP A 199 -2.80 -14.19 10.28
N ARG A 200 -1.99 -13.58 11.15
CA ARG A 200 -2.03 -12.14 11.39
C ARG A 200 -1.68 -11.33 10.15
N ILE A 201 -0.66 -11.74 9.40
CA ILE A 201 -0.27 -11.07 8.14
C ILE A 201 -1.35 -11.23 7.06
N HIS A 202 -1.99 -12.40 6.96
CA HIS A 202 -3.15 -12.60 6.09
C HIS A 202 -4.31 -11.65 6.46
N CYS A 203 -4.62 -11.49 7.75
CA CYS A 203 -5.63 -10.53 8.20
C CYS A 203 -5.27 -9.07 7.87
N LEU A 204 -4.00 -8.68 7.99
CA LEU A 204 -3.54 -7.33 7.66
C LEU A 204 -3.71 -7.05 6.16
N LEU A 205 -3.33 -8.00 5.29
CA LEU A 205 -3.55 -7.87 3.85
C LEU A 205 -5.04 -7.81 3.53
N GLU A 206 -5.83 -8.72 4.10
CA GLU A 206 -7.27 -8.75 3.84
C GLU A 206 -7.96 -7.45 4.23
N LYS A 207 -7.64 -6.90 5.40
CA LYS A 207 -8.20 -5.63 5.83
C LYS A 207 -8.01 -4.55 4.76
N GLU A 208 -6.82 -4.47 4.18
CA GLU A 208 -6.54 -3.49 3.13
C GLU A 208 -7.34 -3.80 1.85
N LEU A 209 -7.38 -5.06 1.41
CA LEU A 209 -8.19 -5.46 0.23
C LEU A 209 -9.69 -5.17 0.42
N ASN A 210 -10.23 -5.43 1.61
CA ASN A 210 -11.63 -5.14 1.93
C ASN A 210 -11.88 -3.65 2.01
N THR A 211 -11.00 -2.86 2.64
CA THR A 211 -11.11 -1.39 2.69
C THR A 211 -11.12 -0.80 1.28
N LEU A 212 -10.29 -1.31 0.37
CA LEU A 212 -10.24 -0.89 -1.03
C LEU A 212 -11.53 -1.28 -1.79
N ALA A 213 -12.16 -2.41 -1.48
CA ALA A 213 -13.43 -2.79 -2.08
C ALA A 213 -14.61 -1.98 -1.50
N GLU A 214 -14.65 -1.80 -0.18
CA GLU A 214 -15.71 -1.09 0.54
C GLU A 214 -15.77 0.39 0.18
N MET A 215 -14.63 1.06 -0.07
CA MET A 215 -14.65 2.45 -0.54
C MET A 215 -15.36 2.64 -1.90
N LEU A 216 -15.65 1.56 -2.64
CA LEU A 216 -16.42 1.58 -3.89
C LEU A 216 -17.91 1.28 -3.68
N LEU A 217 -18.31 0.90 -2.47
CA LEU A 217 -19.66 0.48 -2.08
C LEU A 217 -20.30 1.38 -1.03
N ASP A 218 -19.48 1.90 -0.10
CA ASP A 218 -19.89 2.68 1.07
C ASP A 218 -19.37 4.12 0.99
N GLU A 219 -20.28 5.07 1.16
CA GLU A 219 -19.98 6.50 1.00
C GLU A 219 -19.11 7.09 2.12
N GLU A 220 -19.22 6.57 3.34
CA GLU A 220 -18.39 7.01 4.47
C GLU A 220 -16.95 6.51 4.30
N VAL A 221 -16.79 5.25 3.88
CA VAL A 221 -15.47 4.68 3.55
C VAL A 221 -14.86 5.38 2.33
N ALA A 222 -15.67 5.71 1.32
CA ALA A 222 -15.25 6.50 0.15
C ALA A 222 -14.73 7.89 0.57
N ALA A 223 -15.47 8.60 1.44
CA ALA A 223 -15.09 9.91 1.95
C ALA A 223 -13.75 9.87 2.71
N GLU A 224 -13.56 8.87 3.56
CA GLU A 224 -12.30 8.67 4.29
C GLU A 224 -11.14 8.30 3.35
N ALA A 225 -11.37 7.44 2.36
CA ALA A 225 -10.35 7.06 1.38
C ALA A 225 -9.88 8.26 0.56
N LEU A 226 -10.82 9.07 0.05
CA LEU A 226 -10.50 10.29 -0.71
C LEU A 226 -9.77 11.32 0.17
N SER A 227 -10.22 11.52 1.42
CA SER A 227 -9.62 12.48 2.35
C SER A 227 -8.22 12.08 2.82
N SER A 228 -7.99 10.78 3.02
CA SER A 228 -6.76 10.28 3.64
C SER A 228 -5.69 9.86 2.62
N ARG A 229 -6.08 9.50 1.38
CA ARG A 229 -5.16 9.04 0.34
C ARG A 229 -4.84 10.10 -0.70
N LEU A 230 -5.72 11.09 -0.91
CA LEU A 230 -5.49 12.16 -1.89
C LEU A 230 -4.97 13.44 -1.23
N SER A 231 -4.19 14.20 -1.98
CA SER A 231 -3.64 15.50 -1.59
C SER A 231 -4.33 16.66 -2.34
N LEU A 232 -5.61 16.47 -2.69
CA LEU A 232 -6.40 17.47 -3.39
C LEU A 232 -6.89 18.56 -2.42
N SER A 233 -7.06 19.78 -2.94
CA SER A 233 -7.66 20.91 -2.20
C SER A 233 -9.18 20.80 -2.05
N ILE A 234 -9.73 19.59 -2.09
CA ILE A 234 -11.16 19.28 -1.99
C ILE A 234 -11.45 18.75 -0.59
N ASP A 235 -12.44 19.33 0.09
CA ASP A 235 -12.93 18.80 1.37
C ASP A 235 -14.00 17.73 1.12
N PHE A 236 -13.56 16.48 1.00
CA PHE A 236 -14.46 15.36 0.76
C PHE A 236 -15.40 15.09 1.93
N ARG A 237 -15.01 15.43 3.17
CA ARG A 237 -15.90 15.29 4.34
C ARG A 237 -17.09 16.24 4.24
N GLN A 238 -16.84 17.52 3.93
CA GLN A 238 -17.94 18.47 3.72
C GLN A 238 -18.86 18.12 2.55
N LEU A 239 -18.31 17.57 1.46
CA LEU A 239 -19.09 17.07 0.34
C LEU A 239 -19.98 15.89 0.77
N HIS A 240 -19.42 14.91 1.49
CA HIS A 240 -20.16 13.76 2.03
C HIS A 240 -21.33 14.21 2.92
N ASP A 241 -21.05 15.07 3.90
CA ASP A 241 -22.04 15.60 4.86
C ASP A 241 -23.19 16.35 4.17
N SER A 242 -22.97 16.81 2.93
CA SER A 242 -23.95 17.54 2.13
C SER A 242 -24.65 16.68 1.06
N GLY A 243 -24.48 15.35 1.12
CA GLY A 243 -25.21 14.38 0.30
C GLY A 243 -24.61 14.13 -1.09
N PHE A 244 -23.32 14.41 -1.30
CA PHE A 244 -22.63 13.92 -2.50
C PHE A 244 -22.35 12.42 -2.42
N THR A 245 -22.60 11.72 -3.52
CA THR A 245 -22.39 10.27 -3.63
C THR A 245 -21.16 9.99 -4.49
N PHE A 246 -20.03 9.69 -3.87
CA PHE A 246 -18.76 9.42 -4.52
C PHE A 246 -18.76 8.11 -5.31
N THR A 247 -19.51 7.11 -4.85
CA THR A 247 -19.52 5.78 -5.48
C THR A 247 -20.22 5.79 -6.84
N ASN A 248 -21.12 6.76 -7.09
CA ASN A 248 -21.87 6.90 -8.33
C ASN A 248 -21.40 8.04 -9.22
N GLU A 249 -20.90 9.14 -8.65
CA GLU A 249 -20.44 10.28 -9.41
C GLU A 249 -19.18 9.89 -10.22
N PRO A 250 -19.19 9.99 -11.57
CA PRO A 250 -18.15 9.38 -12.40
C PRO A 250 -16.72 9.87 -12.12
N PHE A 251 -16.53 11.15 -11.78
CA PHE A 251 -15.19 11.67 -11.49
C PHE A 251 -14.67 11.08 -10.17
N PHE A 252 -15.43 11.17 -9.08
CA PHE A 252 -15.03 10.61 -7.79
C PHE A 252 -14.89 9.08 -7.84
N ARG A 253 -15.80 8.38 -8.54
CA ARG A 253 -15.66 6.93 -8.74
C ARG A 253 -14.37 6.61 -9.50
N SER A 254 -14.03 7.36 -10.54
CA SER A 254 -12.76 7.13 -11.25
C SER A 254 -11.53 7.37 -10.38
N LEU A 255 -11.56 8.35 -9.46
CA LEU A 255 -10.49 8.54 -8.46
C LEU A 255 -10.39 7.34 -7.52
N LEU A 256 -11.52 6.83 -7.00
CA LEU A 256 -11.54 5.65 -6.14
C LEU A 256 -11.02 4.41 -6.87
N VAL A 257 -11.39 4.20 -8.14
CA VAL A 257 -10.90 3.08 -8.97
C VAL A 257 -9.40 3.23 -9.24
N ALA A 258 -8.89 4.44 -9.50
CA ALA A 258 -7.45 4.69 -9.67
C ALA A 258 -6.69 4.37 -8.38
N VAL A 259 -7.18 4.82 -7.21
CA VAL A 259 -6.63 4.49 -5.89
C VAL A 259 -6.64 2.97 -5.67
N HIS A 260 -7.75 2.30 -5.96
CA HIS A 260 -7.87 0.84 -5.85
C HIS A 260 -6.81 0.14 -6.70
N HIS A 261 -6.79 0.43 -8.00
CA HIS A 261 -5.90 -0.21 -8.96
C HIS A 261 -4.42 0.04 -8.62
N TYR A 262 -4.05 1.26 -8.25
CA TYR A 262 -2.70 1.58 -7.80
C TYR A 262 -2.26 0.72 -6.60
N ASN A 263 -3.09 0.65 -5.56
CA ASN A 263 -2.74 -0.11 -4.36
C ASN A 263 -2.65 -1.62 -4.64
N ILE A 264 -3.57 -2.18 -5.44
CA ILE A 264 -3.47 -3.60 -5.88
C ILE A 264 -2.15 -3.85 -6.62
N LYS A 265 -1.73 -2.97 -7.53
CA LYS A 265 -0.44 -3.09 -8.23
C LYS A 265 0.77 -2.94 -7.29
N GLN A 266 0.69 -2.08 -6.27
CA GLN A 266 1.74 -1.98 -5.24
C GLN A 266 1.84 -3.25 -4.39
N HIS A 267 0.70 -3.82 -3.98
CA HIS A 267 0.66 -5.08 -3.25
C HIS A 267 1.19 -6.25 -4.08
N LEU A 268 0.90 -6.29 -5.38
CA LEU A 268 1.48 -7.30 -6.26
C LEU A 268 2.99 -7.13 -6.38
N SER A 269 3.46 -5.97 -6.82
CA SER A 269 4.85 -5.74 -7.18
C SER A 269 5.82 -5.71 -5.99
N LYS A 270 5.38 -5.16 -4.85
CA LYS A 270 6.24 -4.92 -3.67
C LYS A 270 5.72 -5.55 -2.38
N LEU A 271 4.50 -6.10 -2.38
CA LEU A 271 3.84 -6.65 -1.18
C LEU A 271 3.84 -5.69 0.01
N LYS A 272 3.57 -4.40 -0.28
CA LYS A 272 3.51 -3.33 0.71
C LYS A 272 2.27 -3.48 1.61
N ILE A 273 2.36 -4.17 2.74
CA ILE A 273 1.24 -4.34 3.68
C ILE A 273 1.37 -3.33 4.82
N PHE A 274 0.44 -2.39 4.91
CA PHE A 274 0.46 -1.37 5.95
C PHE A 274 -0.10 -1.90 7.27
N LEU A 275 0.58 -1.56 8.37
CA LEU A 275 0.04 -1.80 9.71
C LEU A 275 -0.87 -0.65 10.14
N PRO A 276 -1.94 -0.95 10.91
CA PRO A 276 -2.73 0.08 11.56
C PRO A 276 -1.89 1.01 12.43
N SER A 277 -2.32 2.27 12.52
CA SER A 277 -1.64 3.31 13.30
C SER A 277 -1.59 3.03 14.81
N SER A 278 -2.23 1.98 15.31
CA SER A 278 -2.13 1.56 16.72
C SER A 278 -1.22 0.34 16.93
N MET A 279 -0.44 -0.06 15.92
CA MET A 279 0.30 -1.34 15.94
C MET A 279 1.78 -1.22 15.55
N GLY A 280 2.22 -0.09 15.01
CA GLY A 280 3.62 0.16 14.73
C GLY A 280 3.92 1.56 14.24
N ARG A 281 5.20 1.94 14.25
CA ARG A 281 5.72 3.21 13.70
C ARG A 281 7.06 2.96 13.01
N THR A 282 7.31 3.68 11.93
CA THR A 282 8.67 3.86 11.41
C THR A 282 9.25 5.10 12.08
N MET A 283 10.45 5.01 12.64
CA MET A 283 11.03 6.04 13.51
C MET A 283 12.52 6.23 13.24
N TYR A 284 13.02 7.46 13.34
CA TYR A 284 14.47 7.69 13.36
C TYR A 284 15.13 7.02 14.57
N GLY A 285 16.28 6.40 14.35
CA GLY A 285 17.13 5.95 15.43
C GLY A 285 17.88 7.13 16.06
N VAL A 286 17.92 7.18 17.39
CA VAL A 286 18.77 8.08 18.16
C VAL A 286 19.43 7.34 19.31
N ILE A 287 20.50 7.90 19.86
CA ILE A 287 21.22 7.34 21.01
C ILE A 287 20.70 7.92 22.33
N ASP A 288 20.65 7.09 23.37
CA ASP A 288 20.46 7.53 24.74
C ASP A 288 21.75 8.17 25.28
N ASP A 289 21.86 9.48 25.14
CA ASP A 289 22.97 10.25 25.68
C ASP A 289 23.02 10.28 27.22
N THR A 290 21.91 9.98 27.88
CA THR A 290 21.80 10.00 29.35
C THR A 290 22.34 8.73 30.02
N GLY A 291 22.42 7.62 29.26
CA GLY A 291 22.97 6.34 29.74
C GLY A 291 22.06 5.57 30.70
N VAL A 292 20.75 5.80 30.65
CA VAL A 292 19.76 5.18 31.53
C VAL A 292 19.19 3.87 30.97
N LEU A 293 19.25 3.66 29.65
CA LEU A 293 18.78 2.44 29.00
C LEU A 293 19.82 1.32 29.13
N GLN A 294 19.37 0.14 29.52
CA GLN A 294 20.18 -1.08 29.54
C GLN A 294 20.14 -1.79 28.18
N TYR A 295 21.11 -2.68 27.95
CA TYR A 295 21.10 -3.55 26.78
C TYR A 295 19.82 -4.42 26.76
N GLY A 296 19.17 -4.50 25.60
CA GLY A 296 17.86 -5.12 25.39
C GLY A 296 16.68 -4.16 25.62
N GLN A 297 16.92 -2.94 26.10
CA GLN A 297 15.90 -1.92 26.31
C GLN A 297 15.95 -0.84 25.22
N VAL A 298 14.78 -0.27 24.92
CA VAL A 298 14.64 0.91 24.06
C VAL A 298 13.64 1.89 24.69
N PHE A 299 13.64 3.15 24.26
CA PHE A 299 12.58 4.09 24.60
C PHE A 299 11.77 4.45 23.35
N VAL A 300 10.43 4.36 23.46
CA VAL A 300 9.49 4.57 22.36
C VAL A 300 8.34 5.45 22.81
N GLN A 301 8.25 6.63 22.22
CA GLN A 301 7.17 7.59 22.43
C GLN A 301 6.78 8.19 21.08
N TYR A 302 5.48 8.27 20.78
CA TYR A 302 5.00 8.70 19.46
C TYR A 302 3.73 9.55 19.52
N SER A 303 3.51 10.29 18.45
CA SER A 303 2.29 11.07 18.25
C SER A 303 1.08 10.15 18.02
N PRO A 304 -0.10 10.44 18.61
CA PRO A 304 -1.31 9.65 18.42
C PRO A 304 -1.70 9.49 16.95
N SER A 305 -1.54 10.57 16.18
CA SER A 305 -1.69 10.57 14.73
C SER A 305 -0.40 10.10 14.07
N VAL A 306 -0.54 9.26 13.05
CA VAL A 306 0.56 8.79 12.20
C VAL A 306 0.82 9.72 11.00
N ARG A 307 0.04 10.80 10.88
CA ARG A 307 0.17 11.81 9.81
C ARG A 307 0.60 13.17 10.31
N THR A 308 0.23 13.49 11.56
CA THR A 308 0.41 14.82 12.13
C THR A 308 1.17 14.74 13.45
N PRO A 309 2.30 15.45 13.58
CA PRO A 309 3.03 15.50 14.84
C PRO A 309 2.21 16.21 15.91
N SER A 310 2.37 15.80 17.17
CA SER A 310 1.55 16.29 18.28
C SER A 310 2.37 16.51 19.55
N LYS A 311 1.94 17.48 20.36
CA LYS A 311 2.45 17.66 21.73
C LYS A 311 1.94 16.60 22.69
N LYS A 312 0.72 16.11 22.46
CA LYS A 312 0.19 14.93 23.17
C LYS A 312 0.88 13.71 22.57
N VAL A 313 1.40 12.85 23.43
CA VAL A 313 2.19 11.67 23.06
C VAL A 313 1.59 10.42 23.68
N VAL A 314 1.85 9.29 23.04
CA VAL A 314 1.59 7.94 23.56
C VAL A 314 2.95 7.31 23.84
N THR A 315 3.17 6.91 25.09
CA THR A 315 4.36 6.16 25.50
C THR A 315 4.04 4.67 25.44
N HIS A 316 4.86 3.90 24.71
CA HIS A 316 4.73 2.45 24.70
C HIS A 316 5.69 1.82 25.71
N VAL A 317 5.17 0.87 26.50
CA VAL A 317 5.95 0.11 27.49
C VAL A 317 5.64 -1.37 27.30
N GLY A 318 6.69 -2.18 27.23
CA GLY A 318 6.61 -3.61 27.00
C GLY A 318 7.33 -4.05 25.72
N PRO A 319 7.12 -5.30 25.27
CA PRO A 319 7.86 -5.85 24.14
C PRO A 319 7.57 -5.08 22.84
N VAL A 320 8.61 -4.98 22.01
CA VAL A 320 8.55 -4.42 20.65
C VAL A 320 9.42 -5.27 19.73
N LEU A 321 8.96 -5.46 18.49
CA LEU A 321 9.75 -6.01 17.40
C LEU A 321 10.32 -4.85 16.59
N VAL A 322 11.63 -4.84 16.38
CA VAL A 322 12.37 -3.76 15.72
C VAL A 322 13.21 -4.33 14.60
N THR A 323 13.25 -3.62 13.47
CA THR A 323 14.12 -3.96 12.34
C THR A 323 14.44 -2.72 11.51
N LYS A 324 15.39 -2.84 10.60
CA LYS A 324 15.77 -1.82 9.63
C LYS A 324 15.68 -2.39 8.22
N ASN A 325 15.17 -1.60 7.28
CA ASN A 325 15.16 -1.97 5.87
C ASN A 325 16.41 -1.46 5.15
N PRO A 326 17.00 -2.23 4.22
CA PRO A 326 16.68 -3.62 3.91
C PRO A 326 17.13 -4.60 5.00
N CYS A 327 16.31 -5.60 5.30
CA CYS A 327 16.66 -6.75 6.15
C CYS A 327 16.75 -8.01 5.28
N LEU A 328 17.72 -8.87 5.55
CA LEU A 328 18.00 -10.07 4.75
C LEU A 328 18.05 -11.33 5.60
N VAL A 329 18.63 -11.28 6.80
CA VAL A 329 18.85 -12.48 7.63
C VAL A 329 17.94 -12.49 8.85
N GLY A 330 17.76 -13.67 9.47
CA GLY A 330 16.93 -13.83 10.67
C GLY A 330 17.31 -12.88 11.81
N GLY A 331 18.60 -12.62 12.00
CA GLY A 331 19.13 -11.73 13.04
C GLY A 331 18.79 -10.25 12.88
N ASP A 332 18.36 -9.81 11.70
CA ASP A 332 18.03 -8.40 11.41
C ASP A 332 16.69 -7.96 12.04
N VAL A 333 15.87 -8.90 12.50
CA VAL A 333 14.59 -8.66 13.16
C VAL A 333 14.73 -9.02 14.64
N ARG A 334 14.57 -8.02 15.52
CA ARG A 334 14.91 -8.17 16.94
C ARG A 334 13.77 -7.75 17.86
N MET A 335 13.54 -8.53 18.89
CA MET A 335 12.72 -8.25 20.05
C MET A 335 13.52 -7.44 21.08
N PHE A 336 12.95 -6.32 21.50
CA PHE A 336 13.43 -5.49 22.60
C PHE A 336 12.30 -5.20 23.59
N THR A 337 12.65 -4.63 24.75
CA THR A 337 11.67 -4.15 25.72
C THR A 337 11.67 -2.62 25.73
N ALA A 338 10.56 -2.02 25.31
CA ALA A 338 10.34 -0.59 25.48
C ALA A 338 10.11 -0.26 26.96
N VAL A 339 10.90 0.66 27.51
CA VAL A 339 10.80 1.11 28.90
C VAL A 339 10.59 2.61 28.96
N TYR A 340 9.80 3.07 29.93
CA TYR A 340 9.63 4.50 30.17
C TYR A 340 10.80 5.03 31.01
N GLN A 341 11.36 6.17 30.58
CA GLN A 341 12.39 6.91 31.30
C GLN A 341 12.05 8.40 31.26
N SER A 342 11.98 9.04 32.43
CA SER A 342 11.61 10.45 32.52
C SER A 342 12.64 11.38 31.86
N SER A 343 13.92 10.99 31.89
CA SER A 343 15.02 11.73 31.24
C SER A 343 14.95 11.74 29.71
N LEU A 344 14.16 10.85 29.12
CA LEU A 344 13.97 10.73 27.66
C LEU A 344 12.59 11.23 27.20
N SER A 345 11.76 11.72 28.14
CA SER A 345 10.36 12.09 27.87
C SER A 345 10.17 13.25 26.88
N HIS A 346 11.22 14.05 26.63
CA HIS A 346 11.22 15.10 25.61
C HIS A 346 11.34 14.55 24.18
N LEU A 347 11.79 13.31 24.01
CA LEU A 347 11.93 12.66 22.71
C LEU A 347 10.63 12.00 22.28
N ARG A 348 10.19 12.27 21.05
CA ARG A 348 9.00 11.68 20.42
C ARG A 348 9.23 11.39 18.94
N ASP A 349 8.48 10.44 18.40
CA ASP A 349 8.54 10.01 17.00
C ASP A 349 9.97 9.57 16.58
N VAL A 350 10.71 9.04 17.56
CA VAL A 350 12.06 8.47 17.44
C VAL A 350 12.13 7.21 18.32
N ILE A 351 13.02 6.28 17.97
CA ILE A 351 13.41 5.17 18.83
C ILE A 351 14.78 5.47 19.44
N VAL A 352 14.88 5.35 20.76
CA VAL A 352 16.15 5.61 21.47
C VAL A 352 16.81 4.29 21.83
N PHE A 353 18.06 4.12 21.39
CA PHE A 353 18.89 2.96 21.66
C PHE A 353 19.87 3.19 22.82
N PRO A 354 20.22 2.14 23.58
CA PRO A 354 21.16 2.25 24.69
C PRO A 354 22.57 2.53 24.18
N ARG A 355 23.31 3.35 24.93
CA ARG A 355 24.73 3.66 24.65
C ARG A 355 25.73 2.63 25.22
N TYR A 356 25.23 1.56 25.84
CA TYR A 356 26.01 0.50 26.47
C TYR A 356 25.48 -0.88 26.08
N GLY A 357 26.37 -1.85 26.00
CA GLY A 357 26.04 -3.24 25.69
C GLY A 357 27.24 -3.97 25.08
N PRO A 358 27.14 -5.29 24.82
CA PRO A 358 28.17 -6.03 24.10
C PRO A 358 28.29 -5.62 22.62
N ARG A 359 27.21 -5.14 22.01
CA ARG A 359 27.13 -4.69 20.61
C ARG A 359 26.03 -3.61 20.49
N PRO A 360 26.18 -2.58 19.66
CA PRO A 360 25.09 -1.62 19.42
C PRO A 360 23.88 -2.32 18.79
N HIS A 361 22.67 -2.04 19.29
CA HIS A 361 21.45 -2.63 18.70
C HIS A 361 21.22 -2.22 17.24
N THR A 362 21.72 -1.05 16.84
CA THR A 362 21.68 -0.59 15.45
C THR A 362 22.51 -1.50 14.54
N ASP A 363 23.74 -1.83 14.98
CA ASP A 363 24.66 -2.71 14.26
C ASP A 363 24.13 -4.16 14.19
N GLU A 364 23.39 -4.61 15.22
CA GLU A 364 22.74 -5.92 15.22
C GLU A 364 21.64 -6.07 14.14
N MET A 365 21.15 -4.97 13.58
CA MET A 365 20.08 -4.94 12.58
C MET A 365 20.63 -4.41 11.25
N ALA A 366 21.03 -5.30 10.33
CA ALA A 366 21.55 -4.91 9.01
C ALA A 366 22.77 -3.95 9.02
N GLY A 367 23.59 -3.98 10.08
CA GLY A 367 24.80 -3.16 10.19
C GLY A 367 24.51 -1.65 10.23
N SER A 368 23.36 -1.26 10.78
CA SER A 368 22.83 0.11 10.76
C SER A 368 23.60 1.07 11.67
N ASP A 369 23.54 2.37 11.34
CA ASP A 369 24.10 3.46 12.13
C ASP A 369 23.00 4.45 12.58
N LEU A 370 23.40 5.64 13.04
CA LEU A 370 22.51 6.72 13.48
C LEU A 370 22.70 8.00 12.65
N ASP A 371 23.18 7.90 11.41
CA ASP A 371 23.40 9.06 10.51
C ASP A 371 22.14 9.53 9.75
N GLY A 372 21.05 8.81 9.98
CA GLY A 372 19.72 9.07 9.44
C GLY A 372 18.88 7.82 9.18
N ASP A 373 19.28 6.67 9.71
CA ASP A 373 18.55 5.41 9.56
C ASP A 373 17.20 5.45 10.29
N GLU A 374 16.20 4.87 9.62
CA GLU A 374 14.85 4.70 10.12
C GLU A 374 14.57 3.22 10.45
N TYR A 375 13.94 3.00 11.59
CA TYR A 375 13.67 1.69 12.15
C TYR A 375 12.16 1.45 12.18
N ILE A 376 11.75 0.26 11.76
CA ILE A 376 10.38 -0.22 11.92
C ILE A 376 10.23 -0.73 13.35
N VAL A 377 9.30 -0.17 14.10
CA VAL A 377 8.95 -0.56 15.48
C VAL A 377 7.52 -1.07 15.48
N ILE A 378 7.36 -2.38 15.71
CA ILE A 378 6.07 -3.07 15.74
C ILE A 378 5.76 -3.44 17.19
N PHE A 379 4.57 -3.10 17.64
CA PHE A 379 4.05 -3.46 18.96
C PHE A 379 2.76 -4.30 18.87
N ASP A 380 2.50 -4.89 17.70
CA ASP A 380 1.49 -5.92 17.50
C ASP A 380 1.96 -7.27 18.07
N LYS A 381 1.32 -7.70 19.16
CA LYS A 381 1.66 -8.93 19.87
C LYS A 381 1.53 -10.19 19.02
N ASP A 382 0.63 -10.19 18.04
CA ASP A 382 0.44 -11.35 17.18
C ASP A 382 1.61 -11.55 16.19
N LEU A 383 2.44 -10.51 15.99
CA LEU A 383 3.65 -10.54 15.15
C LEU A 383 4.95 -10.77 15.92
N PHE A 384 4.90 -10.91 17.25
CA PHE A 384 6.11 -11.11 18.06
C PHE A 384 6.73 -12.49 17.85
N LEU A 385 8.06 -12.51 17.88
CA LEU A 385 8.91 -13.70 17.93
C LEU A 385 9.15 -14.10 19.40
N ASP A 386 9.51 -15.36 19.65
CA ASP A 386 9.78 -15.84 21.02
C ASP A 386 11.16 -15.38 21.51
N HIS A 387 12.14 -15.30 20.61
CA HIS A 387 13.50 -14.85 20.93
C HIS A 387 14.22 -14.27 19.70
N ASN A 388 15.36 -13.62 19.94
CA ASN A 388 16.24 -13.08 18.90
C ASN A 388 17.11 -14.17 18.28
N GLU A 389 17.17 -14.20 16.95
CA GLU A 389 18.20 -14.95 16.23
C GLU A 389 19.56 -14.24 16.37
N GLU A 390 20.64 -14.98 16.12
CA GLU A 390 21.99 -14.45 16.15
C GLU A 390 22.18 -13.36 15.09
N ALA A 391 22.72 -12.21 15.50
CA ALA A 391 23.00 -11.12 14.59
C ALA A 391 24.21 -11.46 13.72
N MET A 392 24.05 -11.36 12.40
CA MET A 392 25.14 -11.56 11.45
C MET A 392 26.31 -10.60 11.73
N HIS A 393 27.54 -11.04 11.48
CA HIS A 393 28.70 -10.17 11.43
C HIS A 393 28.80 -9.54 10.04
N PHE A 394 28.77 -8.20 10.00
CA PHE A 394 28.76 -7.45 8.75
C PHE A 394 30.21 -7.19 8.32
N PRO A 395 30.64 -7.70 7.16
CA PRO A 395 31.99 -7.45 6.67
C PRO A 395 32.17 -5.96 6.37
N LYS A 396 33.23 -5.36 6.91
CA LYS A 396 33.62 -3.96 6.64
C LYS A 396 34.82 -3.94 5.69
N PRO A 397 34.61 -3.93 4.36
CA PRO A 397 35.71 -3.88 3.40
C PRO A 397 36.50 -2.58 3.57
N ILE A 398 37.80 -2.72 3.83
CA ILE A 398 38.70 -1.58 4.00
C ILE A 398 39.10 -1.06 2.63
N ALA A 399 38.75 0.19 2.35
CA ALA A 399 39.17 0.88 1.15
C ALA A 399 40.71 1.06 1.16
N SER A 400 41.41 0.62 0.11
CA SER A 400 42.86 0.82 -0.02
C SER A 400 43.15 2.30 -0.30
N ASP A 401 44.07 2.89 0.46
CA ASP A 401 44.53 4.26 0.21
C ASP A 401 45.52 4.29 -0.96
N TYR A 402 45.46 5.37 -1.75
CA TYR A 402 46.45 5.67 -2.79
C TYR A 402 47.66 6.35 -2.15
N ASP A 403 48.85 6.07 -2.68
CA ASP A 403 50.10 6.71 -2.24
C ASP A 403 50.12 8.22 -2.54
N THR A 404 49.41 8.63 -3.61
CA THR A 404 49.26 10.02 -4.06
C THR A 404 47.81 10.49 -4.00
N PRO A 405 47.55 11.81 -3.93
CA PRO A 405 46.19 12.33 -4.05
C PRO A 405 45.49 11.84 -5.32
N PRO A 406 44.22 11.39 -5.24
CA PRO A 406 43.46 10.94 -6.41
C PRO A 406 43.38 11.98 -7.54
N THR A 407 43.58 11.53 -8.78
CA THR A 407 43.46 12.36 -9.99
C THR A 407 42.04 12.35 -10.57
N ALA A 408 41.79 13.21 -11.57
CA ALA A 408 40.52 13.22 -12.29
C ALA A 408 40.27 11.92 -13.06
N GLU A 409 41.32 11.36 -13.66
CA GLU A 409 41.31 10.07 -14.35
C GLU A 409 40.94 8.94 -13.40
N ASP A 410 41.51 8.90 -12.19
CA ASP A 410 41.17 7.89 -11.17
C ASP A 410 39.68 7.94 -10.80
N MET A 411 39.10 9.14 -10.69
CA MET A 411 37.66 9.32 -10.44
C MET A 411 36.79 8.83 -11.59
N ILE A 412 37.21 9.07 -12.85
CA ILE A 412 36.50 8.58 -14.04
C ILE A 412 36.55 7.05 -14.09
N ASP A 413 37.72 6.46 -13.87
CA ASP A 413 37.90 5.01 -13.86
C ASP A 413 37.07 4.35 -12.76
N PHE A 414 37.03 4.94 -11.56
CA PHE A 414 36.15 4.46 -10.50
C PHE A 414 34.67 4.57 -10.87
N PHE A 415 34.24 5.69 -11.48
CA PHE A 415 32.86 5.86 -11.92
C PHE A 415 32.44 4.80 -12.95
N LEU A 416 33.30 4.51 -13.93
CA LEU A 416 33.08 3.47 -14.94
C LEU A 416 33.06 2.06 -14.30
N LYS A 417 33.95 1.80 -13.33
CA LYS A 417 33.95 0.57 -12.54
C LYS A 417 32.66 0.42 -11.73
N TYR A 418 32.20 1.47 -11.07
CA TYR A 418 30.97 1.48 -10.29
C TYR A 418 29.76 1.16 -11.17
N LEU A 419 29.60 1.85 -12.31
CA LEU A 419 28.49 1.61 -13.25
C LEU A 419 28.46 0.18 -13.82
N SER A 420 29.62 -0.44 -14.02
CA SER A 420 29.71 -1.79 -14.58
C SER A 420 29.52 -2.90 -13.54
N GLN A 421 29.87 -2.64 -12.26
CA GLN A 421 29.92 -3.66 -11.21
C GLN A 421 28.82 -3.54 -10.16
N ASP A 422 28.04 -2.44 -10.13
CA ASP A 422 26.89 -2.34 -9.24
C ASP A 422 25.88 -3.47 -9.51
N SER A 423 25.58 -4.22 -8.46
CA SER A 423 24.83 -5.46 -8.51
C SER A 423 23.91 -5.66 -7.30
N ILE A 424 23.73 -4.65 -6.43
CA ILE A 424 22.92 -4.77 -5.20
C ILE A 424 21.50 -5.26 -5.49
N GLY A 425 20.84 -4.68 -6.51
CA GLY A 425 19.49 -5.10 -6.91
C GLY A 425 19.42 -6.52 -7.47
N ARG A 426 20.49 -7.00 -8.12
CA ARG A 426 20.55 -8.40 -8.61
C ARG A 426 20.75 -9.37 -7.44
N MET A 427 21.64 -9.04 -6.50
CA MET A 427 21.92 -9.85 -5.31
C MET A 427 20.72 -9.92 -4.37
N SER A 428 20.05 -8.81 -4.10
CA SER A 428 18.82 -8.78 -3.29
C SER A 428 17.71 -9.65 -3.89
N ASN A 429 17.51 -9.58 -5.22
CA ASN A 429 16.56 -10.46 -5.91
C ASN A 429 16.97 -11.93 -5.85
N ALA A 430 18.26 -12.25 -5.99
CA ALA A 430 18.76 -13.62 -5.87
C ALA A 430 18.55 -14.17 -4.45
N HIS A 431 18.83 -13.37 -3.43
CA HIS A 431 18.56 -13.71 -2.03
C HIS A 431 17.09 -14.07 -1.81
N LEU A 432 16.17 -13.24 -2.32
CA LEU A 432 14.73 -13.47 -2.19
C LEU A 432 14.30 -14.79 -2.88
N ILE A 433 14.86 -15.09 -4.05
CA ILE A 433 14.57 -16.33 -4.79
C ILE A 433 15.13 -17.56 -4.05
N MET A 434 16.37 -17.49 -3.58
CA MET A 434 17.03 -18.61 -2.89
C MET A 434 16.44 -18.85 -1.50
N SER A 435 16.06 -17.79 -0.78
CA SER A 435 15.38 -17.91 0.51
C SER A 435 14.02 -18.58 0.40
N ASP A 436 13.29 -18.34 -0.70
CA ASP A 436 12.02 -19.03 -0.97
C ASP A 436 12.23 -20.51 -1.28
N ARG A 437 13.23 -20.82 -2.12
CA ARG A 437 13.49 -22.17 -2.65
C ARG A 437 14.21 -23.10 -1.68
N LEU A 438 15.27 -22.63 -1.03
CA LEU A 438 16.16 -23.41 -0.17
C LEU A 438 15.93 -23.16 1.32
N GLY A 439 15.31 -22.02 1.65
CA GLY A 439 15.15 -21.54 3.02
C GLY A 439 16.15 -20.45 3.39
N LEU A 440 15.73 -19.56 4.28
CA LEU A 440 16.47 -18.38 4.75
C LEU A 440 17.80 -18.75 5.42
N PHE A 441 17.82 -19.85 6.18
CA PHE A 441 18.98 -20.30 6.94
C PHE A 441 19.94 -21.19 6.14
N HIS A 442 19.72 -21.32 4.82
CA HIS A 442 20.61 -22.08 3.96
C HIS A 442 21.92 -21.31 3.73
N GLU A 443 23.05 -22.02 3.69
CA GLU A 443 24.40 -21.45 3.50
C GLU A 443 24.54 -20.56 2.25
N ILE A 444 23.88 -20.93 1.16
CA ILE A 444 23.76 -20.11 -0.06
C ILE A 444 23.11 -18.75 0.23
N CYS A 445 22.03 -18.69 1.00
CA CYS A 445 21.33 -17.44 1.32
C CYS A 445 22.21 -16.54 2.20
N ASP A 446 22.86 -17.12 3.20
CA ASP A 446 23.83 -16.45 4.07
C ASP A 446 25.05 -15.91 3.28
N GLY A 447 25.55 -16.68 2.30
CA GLY A 447 26.57 -16.24 1.35
C GLY A 447 26.13 -15.03 0.51
N ILE A 448 24.91 -15.04 -0.01
CA ILE A 448 24.35 -13.90 -0.76
C ILE A 448 24.15 -12.69 0.17
N ALA A 449 23.70 -12.88 1.42
CA ALA A 449 23.53 -11.80 2.39
C ALA A 449 24.86 -11.10 2.71
N ARG A 450 25.96 -11.85 2.88
CA ARG A 450 27.33 -11.30 2.99
C ARG A 450 27.71 -10.47 1.77
N LYS A 451 27.44 -10.95 0.56
CA LYS A 451 27.70 -10.21 -0.69
C LYS A 451 26.87 -8.92 -0.75
N CYS A 452 25.60 -8.96 -0.35
CA CYS A 452 24.76 -7.77 -0.26
C CYS A 452 25.35 -6.72 0.70
N SER A 453 25.83 -7.11 1.88
CA SER A 453 26.48 -6.20 2.84
C SER A 453 27.67 -5.47 2.22
N ILE A 454 28.54 -6.20 1.50
CA ILE A 454 29.70 -5.62 0.80
C ILE A 454 29.23 -4.69 -0.33
N ALA A 455 28.20 -5.08 -1.08
CA ALA A 455 27.67 -4.30 -2.20
C ALA A 455 27.06 -2.95 -1.76
N VAL A 456 26.42 -2.88 -0.58
CA VAL A 456 25.91 -1.63 -0.01
C VAL A 456 27.03 -0.63 0.26
N ASP A 457 28.19 -1.12 0.72
CA ASP A 457 29.35 -0.28 1.01
C ASP A 457 30.27 -0.03 -0.20
N PHE A 458 30.05 -0.69 -1.34
CA PHE A 458 30.84 -0.51 -2.56
C PHE A 458 31.05 0.96 -2.98
N PRO A 459 30.02 1.85 -2.95
CA PRO A 459 30.22 3.28 -3.27
C PRO A 459 31.24 3.98 -2.37
N LYS A 460 31.44 3.50 -1.13
CA LYS A 460 32.33 4.09 -0.12
C LYS A 460 33.66 3.33 0.02
N SER A 461 33.66 2.02 -0.21
CA SER A 461 34.81 1.14 -0.03
C SER A 461 35.62 0.96 -1.32
N GLY A 462 34.99 1.10 -2.49
CA GLY A 462 35.58 0.82 -3.80
C GLY A 462 35.79 -0.66 -4.12
N GLN A 463 35.41 -1.54 -3.18
CA GLN A 463 35.48 -2.99 -3.35
C GLN A 463 34.12 -3.52 -3.82
N PRO A 464 34.02 -4.03 -5.05
CA PRO A 464 32.79 -4.65 -5.52
C PRO A 464 32.59 -5.98 -4.77
N ALA A 465 31.34 -6.31 -4.47
CA ALA A 465 31.01 -7.64 -3.98
C ALA A 465 31.33 -8.70 -5.05
N GLU A 466 31.72 -9.89 -4.61
CA GLU A 466 31.95 -11.00 -5.54
C GLU A 466 30.67 -11.30 -6.35
N PRO A 467 30.79 -11.56 -7.66
CA PRO A 467 29.64 -11.96 -8.46
C PRO A 467 28.90 -13.16 -7.89
N LEU A 468 27.60 -13.24 -8.19
CA LEU A 468 26.80 -14.42 -7.85
C LEU A 468 27.34 -15.63 -8.59
N SER A 469 27.58 -16.73 -7.88
CA SER A 469 27.96 -18.02 -8.45
C SER A 469 26.81 -18.63 -9.26
N SER A 470 27.06 -19.74 -9.96
CA SER A 470 26.01 -20.47 -10.68
C SER A 470 24.93 -21.06 -9.74
N PHE A 471 25.31 -21.46 -8.52
CA PHE A 471 24.38 -22.03 -7.53
C PHE A 471 23.62 -20.97 -6.72
N GLU A 472 24.11 -19.74 -6.69
CA GLU A 472 23.41 -18.57 -6.11
C GLU A 472 22.41 -17.93 -7.09
N GLN A 473 22.41 -18.40 -8.35
CA GLN A 473 21.50 -17.93 -9.39
C GLN A 473 20.42 -18.97 -9.69
N SER A 474 19.24 -18.49 -10.06
CA SER A 474 18.13 -19.34 -10.47
C SER A 474 17.58 -18.90 -11.82
N ASP A 475 17.49 -19.85 -12.75
CA ASP A 475 16.84 -19.64 -14.05
C ASP A 475 15.31 -19.60 -13.93
N ILE A 476 14.76 -20.23 -12.88
CA ILE A 476 13.33 -20.23 -12.56
C ILE A 476 13.10 -19.36 -11.32
N ILE A 477 12.09 -18.50 -11.36
CA ILE A 477 11.78 -17.56 -10.27
C ILE A 477 10.45 -17.91 -9.59
N PRO A 478 10.20 -17.50 -8.34
CA PRO A 478 8.88 -17.70 -7.74
C PRO A 478 7.83 -16.81 -8.43
N ASP A 479 6.59 -17.29 -8.46
CA ASP A 479 5.43 -16.66 -9.10
C ASP A 479 5.20 -15.19 -8.69
N PHE A 480 5.52 -14.82 -7.44
CA PHE A 480 5.38 -13.44 -6.96
C PHE A 480 6.35 -12.43 -7.60
N MET A 481 7.40 -12.86 -8.30
CA MET A 481 8.39 -11.96 -8.89
C MET A 481 7.95 -11.28 -10.20
N GLN A 482 6.86 -11.74 -10.83
CA GLN A 482 6.21 -11.10 -11.99
C GLN A 482 7.11 -10.80 -13.20
N LYS A 483 8.20 -11.53 -13.43
CA LYS A 483 9.00 -11.33 -14.65
C LYS A 483 8.38 -12.12 -15.81
N SER A 484 7.73 -11.39 -16.72
CA SER A 484 7.03 -11.94 -17.89
C SER A 484 7.93 -12.73 -18.86
N PHE A 485 9.25 -12.64 -18.73
CA PHE A 485 10.23 -13.26 -19.64
C PHE A 485 11.06 -14.38 -18.98
N ARG A 486 10.74 -14.81 -17.75
CA ARG A 486 11.40 -15.94 -17.10
C ARG A 486 10.41 -17.02 -16.68
N PRO A 487 10.79 -18.31 -16.78
CA PRO A 487 10.06 -19.41 -16.15
C PRO A 487 9.78 -19.14 -14.67
N SER A 488 8.60 -19.55 -14.21
CA SER A 488 8.22 -19.40 -12.80
C SER A 488 7.71 -20.68 -12.16
N TYR A 489 7.88 -20.80 -10.85
CA TYR A 489 7.33 -21.88 -10.01
C TYR A 489 6.37 -21.31 -8.95
N ARG A 490 5.46 -22.14 -8.44
CA ARG A 490 4.53 -21.74 -7.39
C ARG A 490 5.24 -21.73 -6.03
N SER A 491 5.45 -20.55 -5.43
CA SER A 491 6.00 -20.46 -4.07
C SER A 491 5.01 -21.00 -3.04
N HIS A 492 5.47 -21.87 -2.13
CA HIS A 492 4.66 -22.38 -1.02
C HIS A 492 4.73 -21.48 0.24
N ARG A 493 5.68 -20.54 0.27
CA ARG A 493 5.92 -19.61 1.38
C ARG A 493 4.83 -18.55 1.50
N LEU A 494 4.79 -17.86 2.65
CA LEU A 494 3.77 -16.85 2.95
C LEU A 494 3.70 -15.74 1.89
N VAL A 495 4.85 -15.28 1.39
CA VAL A 495 4.94 -14.26 0.32
C VAL A 495 4.18 -14.70 -0.94
N GLY A 496 4.35 -15.96 -1.38
CA GLY A 496 3.64 -16.52 -2.52
C GLY A 496 2.13 -16.64 -2.27
N GLN A 497 1.72 -17.03 -1.06
CA GLN A 497 0.30 -17.12 -0.68
C GLN A 497 -0.39 -15.75 -0.76
N LEU A 498 0.23 -14.73 -0.15
CA LEU A 498 -0.27 -13.36 -0.14
C LEU A 498 -0.35 -12.78 -1.56
N TYR A 499 0.71 -12.95 -2.36
CA TYR A 499 0.72 -12.54 -3.77
C TYR A 499 -0.46 -13.11 -4.55
N ARG A 500 -0.72 -14.43 -4.43
CA ARG A 500 -1.82 -15.07 -5.14
C ARG A 500 -3.19 -14.57 -4.68
N LYS A 501 -3.37 -14.24 -3.39
CA LYS A 501 -4.61 -13.62 -2.91
C LYS A 501 -4.85 -12.27 -3.59
N VAL A 502 -3.82 -11.42 -3.69
CA VAL A 502 -3.93 -10.14 -4.40
C VAL A 502 -4.15 -10.34 -5.90
N LYS A 503 -3.49 -11.33 -6.52
CA LYS A 503 -3.65 -11.65 -7.95
C LYS A 503 -5.09 -12.04 -8.30
N LYS A 504 -5.83 -12.67 -7.37
CA LYS A 504 -7.28 -12.93 -7.55
C LYS A 504 -8.07 -11.63 -7.74
N VAL A 505 -7.78 -10.59 -6.96
CA VAL A 505 -8.42 -9.27 -7.09
C VAL A 505 -8.00 -8.58 -8.39
N GLU A 506 -6.73 -8.63 -8.76
CA GLU A 506 -6.26 -8.05 -10.03
C GLU A 506 -6.94 -8.65 -11.25
N ASN A 507 -7.14 -9.97 -11.28
CA ASN A 507 -7.86 -10.62 -12.39
C ASN A 507 -9.30 -10.08 -12.54
N ILE A 508 -9.93 -9.60 -11.45
CA ILE A 508 -11.25 -8.96 -11.48
C ILE A 508 -11.13 -7.51 -11.96
N VAL A 509 -10.08 -6.79 -11.54
CA VAL A 509 -9.80 -5.42 -12.02
C VAL A 509 -9.59 -5.40 -13.54
N GLU A 510 -8.84 -6.36 -14.09
CA GLU A 510 -8.60 -6.49 -15.54
C GLU A 510 -9.93 -6.65 -16.31
N LEU A 511 -10.88 -7.44 -15.78
CA LEU A 511 -12.21 -7.56 -16.38
C LEU A 511 -13.05 -6.28 -16.21
N ALA A 512 -13.02 -5.66 -15.03
CA ALA A 512 -13.80 -4.47 -14.75
C ALA A 512 -13.42 -3.28 -15.65
N GLN A 513 -12.16 -3.19 -16.09
CA GLN A 513 -11.71 -2.16 -17.04
C GLN A 513 -12.39 -2.25 -18.41
N MET A 514 -12.90 -3.42 -18.78
CA MET A 514 -13.61 -3.62 -20.05
C MET A 514 -15.10 -3.24 -19.97
N ILE A 515 -15.63 -3.04 -18.75
CA ILE A 515 -17.05 -2.73 -18.52
C ILE A 515 -17.21 -1.22 -18.43
N PRO A 516 -17.95 -0.57 -19.34
CA PRO A 516 -18.19 0.86 -19.26
C PRO A 516 -19.01 1.19 -18.01
N PHE A 517 -18.50 2.04 -17.13
CA PHE A 517 -19.30 2.58 -16.04
C PHE A 517 -20.40 3.50 -16.58
N MET A 518 -21.59 3.46 -15.98
CA MET A 518 -22.71 4.30 -16.42
C MET A 518 -22.35 5.79 -16.31
N ASP A 519 -22.50 6.51 -17.42
CA ASP A 519 -22.25 7.96 -17.51
C ASP A 519 -23.42 8.71 -16.85
N THR A 520 -23.42 8.75 -15.51
CA THR A 520 -24.42 9.45 -14.71
C THR A 520 -23.95 10.86 -14.34
N PHE A 521 -24.88 11.78 -14.12
CA PHE A 521 -24.61 13.13 -13.65
C PHE A 521 -25.50 13.43 -12.45
N ASP A 522 -25.08 14.35 -11.59
CA ASP A 522 -25.91 14.81 -10.49
C ASP A 522 -27.05 15.68 -11.06
N PRO A 523 -28.32 15.23 -10.96
CA PRO A 523 -29.45 15.96 -11.53
C PRO A 523 -29.73 17.29 -10.84
N GLN A 524 -29.20 17.50 -9.62
CA GLN A 524 -29.34 18.76 -8.90
C GLN A 524 -28.31 19.81 -9.38
N LEU A 525 -27.16 19.36 -9.87
CA LEU A 525 -26.12 20.26 -10.40
C LEU A 525 -26.30 20.55 -11.88
N TYR A 526 -26.81 19.57 -12.65
CA TYR A 526 -27.03 19.73 -14.07
C TYR A 526 -28.31 20.52 -14.39
N ASP A 527 -28.20 21.50 -15.29
CA ASP A 527 -29.32 22.29 -15.76
C ASP A 527 -29.16 22.59 -17.26
N GLU A 528 -29.94 21.90 -18.08
CA GLU A 528 -29.86 21.99 -19.54
C GLU A 528 -30.31 23.36 -20.07
N SER A 529 -31.17 24.07 -19.35
CA SER A 529 -31.65 25.39 -19.76
C SER A 529 -30.54 26.46 -19.81
N LEU A 530 -29.42 26.21 -19.14
CA LEU A 530 -28.24 27.09 -19.14
C LEU A 530 -27.62 27.24 -20.53
N PHE A 531 -27.75 26.21 -21.39
CA PHE A 531 -27.26 26.27 -22.76
C PHE A 531 -27.95 27.32 -23.61
N ASP A 532 -29.25 27.52 -23.38
CA ASP A 532 -30.08 28.44 -24.15
C ASP A 532 -30.15 29.83 -23.49
N THR A 533 -30.10 29.88 -22.15
CA THR A 533 -30.17 31.16 -21.39
C THR A 533 -28.84 31.91 -21.34
N HIS A 534 -27.69 31.23 -21.39
CA HIS A 534 -26.35 31.84 -21.24
C HIS A 534 -25.35 31.38 -22.32
N PRO A 535 -25.63 31.57 -23.62
CA PRO A 535 -24.83 31.02 -24.71
C PRO A 535 -23.39 31.55 -24.76
N SER A 536 -23.16 32.82 -24.41
CA SER A 536 -21.82 33.42 -24.36
C SER A 536 -20.96 32.81 -23.26
N LEU A 537 -21.54 32.62 -22.06
CA LEU A 537 -20.85 32.01 -20.91
C LEU A 537 -20.51 30.54 -21.16
N ILE A 538 -21.41 29.81 -21.81
CA ILE A 538 -21.19 28.42 -22.24
C ILE A 538 -20.02 28.34 -23.21
N ARG A 539 -19.97 29.20 -24.25
CA ARG A 539 -18.88 29.23 -25.22
C ARG A 539 -17.52 29.49 -24.57
N ASN A 540 -17.46 30.47 -23.65
CA ASN A 540 -16.25 30.78 -22.90
C ASN A 540 -15.83 29.63 -21.98
N SER A 541 -16.79 29.00 -21.30
CA SER A 541 -16.52 27.86 -20.40
C SER A 541 -16.05 26.61 -21.15
N ILE A 542 -16.57 26.35 -22.35
CA ILE A 542 -16.06 25.29 -23.24
C ILE A 542 -14.61 25.57 -23.63
N HIS A 543 -14.25 26.83 -23.92
CA HIS A 543 -12.87 27.19 -24.24
C HIS A 543 -11.92 26.93 -23.07
N LEU A 544 -12.27 27.40 -21.86
CA LEU A 544 -11.48 27.17 -20.64
C LEU A 544 -11.36 25.69 -20.31
N ARG A 545 -12.47 24.93 -20.40
CA ARG A 545 -12.46 23.48 -20.21
C ARG A 545 -11.50 22.81 -21.21
N ASN A 546 -11.55 23.18 -22.49
CA ASN A 546 -10.67 22.58 -23.49
C ASN A 546 -9.19 22.91 -23.25
N GLN A 547 -8.88 24.12 -22.77
CA GLN A 547 -7.51 24.46 -22.34
C GLN A 547 -7.06 23.63 -21.14
N TYR A 548 -7.94 23.46 -20.14
CA TYR A 548 -7.66 22.61 -18.98
C TYR A 548 -7.38 21.18 -19.42
N ASN A 549 -8.27 20.61 -20.22
CA ASN A 549 -8.17 19.27 -20.80
C ASN A 549 -6.85 19.08 -21.57
N ALA A 550 -6.44 20.08 -22.35
CA ALA A 550 -5.17 20.03 -23.09
C ALA A 550 -3.95 20.00 -22.14
N LYS A 551 -3.97 20.75 -21.03
CA LYS A 551 -2.87 20.70 -20.04
C LYS A 551 -2.83 19.38 -19.28
N VAL A 552 -3.98 18.79 -18.96
CA VAL A 552 -4.04 17.47 -18.33
C VAL A 552 -3.56 16.39 -19.31
N GLN A 553 -4.02 16.42 -20.56
CA GLN A 553 -3.55 15.51 -21.61
C GLN A 553 -2.04 15.64 -21.84
N GLN A 554 -1.50 16.86 -21.82
CA GLN A 554 -0.06 17.08 -21.92
C GLN A 554 0.71 16.37 -20.79
N LEU A 555 0.22 16.43 -19.54
CA LEU A 555 0.83 15.67 -18.44
C LEU A 555 0.72 14.16 -18.67
N MET A 556 -0.44 13.69 -19.14
CA MET A 556 -0.64 12.27 -19.46
C MET A 556 0.36 11.79 -20.51
N ASP A 557 0.53 12.55 -21.59
CA ASP A 557 1.45 12.20 -22.69
C ASP A 557 2.92 12.28 -22.27
N GLU A 558 3.32 13.31 -21.52
CA GLU A 558 4.69 13.51 -21.04
C GLU A 558 5.18 12.39 -20.11
N TYR A 559 4.28 11.87 -19.27
CA TYR A 559 4.60 10.85 -18.27
C TYR A 559 4.06 9.46 -18.64
N GLY A 560 3.36 9.30 -19.77
CA GLY A 560 2.80 8.04 -20.23
C GLY A 560 1.65 7.49 -19.36
N ILE A 561 0.87 8.37 -18.73
CA ILE A 561 -0.28 8.03 -17.89
C ILE A 561 -1.52 7.86 -18.78
N THR A 562 -2.32 6.84 -18.53
CA THR A 562 -3.42 6.43 -19.43
C THR A 562 -4.76 7.12 -19.17
N ASP A 563 -4.98 7.62 -17.97
CA ASP A 563 -6.27 8.16 -17.54
C ASP A 563 -6.13 9.43 -16.68
N GLU A 564 -7.19 10.24 -16.68
CA GLU A 564 -7.26 11.50 -15.92
C GLU A 564 -7.18 11.27 -14.41
N ALA A 565 -7.88 10.27 -13.91
CA ALA A 565 -8.00 10.02 -12.48
C ALA A 565 -6.64 9.72 -11.85
N SER A 566 -5.77 8.97 -12.52
CA SER A 566 -4.39 8.70 -12.12
C SER A 566 -3.53 9.96 -12.02
N VAL A 567 -3.73 10.95 -12.91
CA VAL A 567 -3.02 12.25 -12.85
C VAL A 567 -3.54 13.09 -11.68
N VAL A 568 -4.86 13.21 -11.57
CA VAL A 568 -5.53 14.05 -10.56
C VAL A 568 -5.30 13.52 -9.15
N SER A 569 -5.38 12.20 -8.97
CA SER A 569 -5.17 11.54 -7.68
C SER A 569 -3.70 11.40 -7.29
N GLY A 570 -2.76 11.52 -8.23
CA GLY A 570 -1.35 11.15 -8.03
C GLY A 570 -1.11 9.63 -7.95
N HIS A 571 -2.10 8.78 -8.23
CA HIS A 571 -2.02 7.32 -8.11
C HIS A 571 -1.79 6.65 -9.47
N SER A 572 -0.63 6.88 -10.07
CA SER A 572 -0.29 6.33 -11.40
C SER A 572 0.43 4.98 -11.31
N VAL A 573 -0.10 3.96 -11.99
CA VAL A 573 0.52 2.61 -12.03
C VAL A 573 1.82 2.61 -12.82
N THR A 574 1.83 3.30 -13.96
CA THR A 574 2.95 3.33 -14.90
C THR A 574 3.32 4.78 -15.21
N ILE A 575 4.59 5.14 -15.02
CA ILE A 575 5.17 6.41 -15.48
C ILE A 575 6.34 6.07 -16.39
N LYS A 576 6.27 6.47 -17.67
CA LYS A 576 7.31 6.21 -18.68
C LYS A 576 8.42 7.27 -18.61
N ARG A 577 9.26 7.26 -17.57
CA ARG A 577 10.60 7.91 -17.55
C ARG A 577 11.61 7.16 -16.66
N ILE A 578 12.87 7.57 -16.79
CA ILE A 578 14.13 6.81 -16.67
C ILE A 578 14.40 6.26 -15.26
N THR A 579 14.55 4.95 -15.17
CA THR A 579 14.91 4.08 -14.02
C THR A 579 13.79 3.79 -13.01
N ASP A 580 13.45 2.49 -12.91
CA ASP A 580 12.67 1.92 -11.79
C ASP A 580 13.33 2.16 -10.41
N MET A 581 14.60 2.60 -10.39
CA MET A 581 15.39 2.92 -9.20
C MET A 581 14.96 4.22 -8.50
N GLU A 582 14.45 5.23 -9.21
CA GLU A 582 14.00 6.49 -8.56
C GLU A 582 12.87 6.25 -7.54
N LYS A 583 12.00 5.25 -7.76
CA LYS A 583 10.86 4.94 -6.86
C LYS A 583 11.28 4.53 -5.45
N GLU A 584 12.56 4.32 -5.17
CA GLU A 584 13.06 3.75 -3.91
C GLU A 584 13.77 4.76 -3.01
N ASP A 585 14.06 5.96 -3.50
CA ASP A 585 15.04 6.83 -2.85
C ASP A 585 14.49 7.74 -1.74
N TYR A 586 13.22 7.58 -1.32
CA TYR A 586 12.54 8.39 -0.28
C TYR A 586 12.85 9.90 -0.34
N SER A 587 13.16 10.43 -1.53
CA SER A 587 13.38 11.85 -1.80
C SER A 587 12.03 12.56 -1.80
N TYR A 588 12.02 13.85 -1.46
CA TYR A 588 10.80 14.67 -1.50
C TYR A 588 10.26 14.87 -2.94
N TYR A 589 11.02 14.47 -3.97
CA TYR A 589 10.80 14.86 -5.37
C TYR A 589 10.80 13.68 -6.34
N HIS A 590 10.07 12.61 -6.00
CA HIS A 590 9.82 11.50 -6.93
C HIS A 590 8.91 11.90 -8.09
N SER A 591 8.99 11.17 -9.21
CA SER A 591 8.17 11.41 -10.41
C SER A 591 6.67 11.53 -10.13
N ASP A 592 6.10 10.67 -9.26
CA ASP A 592 4.70 10.76 -8.83
C ASP A 592 4.38 12.11 -8.17
N ARG A 593 5.27 12.57 -7.27
CA ARG A 593 5.16 13.86 -6.57
C ARG A 593 5.31 15.05 -7.52
N ILE A 594 6.15 14.93 -8.54
CA ILE A 594 6.30 15.96 -9.58
C ILE A 594 5.01 16.11 -10.38
N VAL A 595 4.40 14.99 -10.80
CA VAL A 595 3.09 15.01 -11.49
C VAL A 595 2.04 15.67 -10.62
N GLU A 596 1.95 15.27 -9.34
CA GLU A 596 1.04 15.85 -8.36
C GLU A 596 1.23 17.36 -8.18
N MET A 597 2.47 17.83 -8.04
CA MET A 597 2.80 19.26 -7.95
C MET A 597 2.42 20.02 -9.23
N ARG A 598 2.68 19.44 -10.41
CA ARG A 598 2.33 20.06 -11.70
C ARG A 598 0.81 20.13 -11.88
N TYR A 599 0.08 19.09 -11.49
CA TYR A 599 -1.37 19.10 -11.48
C TYR A 599 -1.92 20.16 -10.52
N SER A 600 -1.36 20.26 -9.31
CA SER A 600 -1.75 21.29 -8.32
C SER A 600 -1.61 22.71 -8.88
N ARG A 601 -0.55 22.98 -9.66
CA ARG A 601 -0.39 24.27 -10.37
C ARG A 601 -1.45 24.50 -11.45
N ILE A 602 -1.88 23.46 -12.16
CA ILE A 602 -2.99 23.55 -13.12
C ILE A 602 -4.28 23.88 -12.36
N TYR A 603 -4.58 23.16 -11.27
CA TYR A 603 -5.73 23.42 -10.42
C TYR A 603 -5.77 24.89 -9.95
N GLU A 604 -4.68 25.40 -9.36
CA GLU A 604 -4.56 26.79 -8.90
C GLU A 604 -4.70 27.82 -10.04
N SER A 605 -4.17 27.50 -11.23
CA SER A 605 -4.28 28.38 -12.40
C SER A 605 -5.73 28.54 -12.82
N PHE A 606 -6.47 27.45 -12.98
CA PHE A 606 -7.86 27.50 -13.44
C PHE A 606 -8.82 27.95 -12.35
N ARG A 607 -8.50 27.73 -11.07
CA ARG A 607 -9.23 28.34 -9.96
C ARG A 607 -9.12 29.85 -9.98
N ARG A 608 -7.92 30.40 -10.23
CA ARG A 608 -7.74 31.85 -10.42
C ARG A 608 -8.51 32.40 -11.63
N GLU A 609 -8.48 31.71 -12.76
CA GLU A 609 -9.27 32.08 -13.95
C GLU A 609 -10.78 32.09 -13.69
N PHE A 610 -11.29 31.20 -12.82
CA PHE A 610 -12.70 31.23 -12.44
C PHE A 610 -13.08 32.56 -11.77
N PHE A 611 -12.28 33.01 -10.80
CA PHE A 611 -12.54 34.21 -10.00
C PHE A 611 -12.13 35.52 -10.68
N LEU A 612 -11.29 35.49 -11.72
CA LEU A 612 -10.73 36.67 -12.37
C LEU A 612 -11.78 37.74 -12.73
N GLU A 613 -12.96 37.33 -13.22
CA GLU A 613 -14.05 38.24 -13.59
C GLU A 613 -14.85 38.80 -12.40
N PHE A 614 -14.62 38.29 -11.19
CA PHE A 614 -15.30 38.66 -9.95
C PHE A 614 -14.39 39.31 -8.90
N GLY A 615 -13.06 39.28 -9.08
CA GLY A 615 -12.07 39.81 -8.12
C GLY A 615 -11.00 38.77 -7.77
N LYS A 616 -10.46 38.82 -6.54
CA LYS A 616 -9.54 37.80 -6.03
C LYS A 616 -10.32 36.77 -5.21
N GLU A 617 -9.87 35.52 -5.22
CA GLU A 617 -10.46 34.46 -4.39
C GLU A 617 -10.51 34.86 -2.89
N SER A 618 -9.48 35.56 -2.41
CA SER A 618 -9.39 36.08 -1.03
C SER A 618 -10.60 36.92 -0.61
N ASP A 619 -11.25 37.59 -1.55
CA ASP A 619 -12.36 38.49 -1.27
C ASP A 619 -13.65 37.72 -0.94
N PHE A 620 -13.69 36.43 -1.31
CA PHE A 620 -14.81 35.54 -1.09
C PHE A 620 -14.57 34.52 0.04
N ILE A 621 -13.33 34.30 0.48
CA ILE A 621 -13.04 33.35 1.55
C ILE A 621 -13.55 33.88 2.89
N THR A 622 -14.29 33.04 3.62
CA THR A 622 -14.67 33.28 5.01
C THR A 622 -14.13 32.17 5.89
N VAL A 623 -13.69 32.52 7.10
CA VAL A 623 -13.33 31.54 8.13
C VAL A 623 -14.33 31.70 9.26
N ASP A 624 -14.99 30.61 9.64
CA ASP A 624 -15.94 30.64 10.75
C ASP A 624 -15.23 30.61 12.11
N ALA A 625 -15.99 30.69 13.20
CA ALA A 625 -15.46 30.70 14.56
C ALA A 625 -14.73 29.38 14.94
N PHE A 626 -14.93 28.30 14.19
CA PHE A 626 -14.30 27.00 14.37
C PHE A 626 -13.09 26.80 13.45
N GLY A 627 -12.74 27.79 12.64
CA GLY A 627 -11.63 27.72 11.69
C GLY A 627 -11.97 27.01 10.39
N GLN A 628 -13.23 26.67 10.12
CA GLN A 628 -13.63 26.09 8.83
C GLN A 628 -13.67 27.17 7.75
N ARG A 629 -13.04 26.86 6.62
CA ARG A 629 -13.00 27.72 5.44
C ARG A 629 -14.29 27.53 4.64
N GLY A 630 -15.06 28.60 4.49
CA GLY A 630 -16.22 28.71 3.62
C GLY A 630 -16.00 29.76 2.51
N ILE A 631 -16.96 29.86 1.59
CA ILE A 631 -16.92 30.83 0.49
C ILE A 631 -18.21 31.64 0.41
N ARG A 632 -18.09 32.97 0.31
CA ARG A 632 -19.17 33.90 -0.05
C ARG A 632 -19.50 33.73 -1.51
N TRP A 633 -20.78 33.81 -1.84
CA TRP A 633 -21.26 33.54 -3.19
C TRP A 633 -22.35 34.55 -3.58
N ASN A 634 -22.52 34.72 -4.89
CA ASN A 634 -23.62 35.48 -5.49
C ASN A 634 -24.24 34.66 -6.63
N SER A 635 -25.33 35.15 -7.23
CA SER A 635 -26.01 34.44 -8.32
C SER A 635 -25.09 34.20 -9.51
N ALA A 636 -24.23 35.14 -9.87
CA ALA A 636 -23.32 35.01 -11.02
C ALA A 636 -22.27 33.91 -10.82
N LEU A 637 -21.63 33.84 -9.65
CA LEU A 637 -20.67 32.78 -9.27
C LEU A 637 -21.31 31.40 -9.35
N ILE A 638 -22.53 31.28 -8.79
CA ILE A 638 -23.28 30.03 -8.81
C ILE A 638 -23.66 29.62 -10.24
N THR A 639 -24.13 30.57 -11.06
CA THR A 639 -24.45 30.31 -12.48
C THR A 639 -23.20 29.84 -13.23
N LYS A 640 -22.04 30.49 -13.05
CA LYS A 640 -20.79 30.05 -13.69
C LYS A 640 -20.36 28.66 -13.24
N ALA A 641 -20.45 28.34 -11.95
CA ALA A 641 -20.12 27.01 -11.43
C ALA A 641 -21.04 25.92 -12.03
N LYS A 642 -22.36 26.18 -12.10
CA LYS A 642 -23.31 25.28 -12.78
C LYS A 642 -23.00 25.12 -14.27
N VAL A 643 -22.60 26.21 -14.95
CA VAL A 643 -22.18 26.16 -16.35
C VAL A 643 -20.92 25.31 -16.52
N TRP A 644 -19.92 25.43 -15.65
CA TRP A 644 -18.72 24.59 -15.67
C TRP A 644 -19.07 23.10 -15.52
N TYR A 645 -20.01 22.77 -14.64
CA TYR A 645 -20.54 21.41 -14.51
C TYR A 645 -21.28 20.97 -15.79
N ALA A 646 -22.19 21.79 -16.30
CA ALA A 646 -22.99 21.50 -17.49
C ALA A 646 -22.16 21.31 -18.76
N VAL A 647 -21.09 22.07 -18.98
CA VAL A 647 -20.21 21.86 -20.14
C VAL A 647 -19.38 20.59 -20.03
N CYS A 648 -19.12 20.08 -18.83
CA CYS A 648 -18.36 18.86 -18.63
C CYS A 648 -19.21 17.59 -18.69
N TYR A 649 -20.44 17.64 -18.18
CA TYR A 649 -21.33 16.47 -18.07
C TYR A 649 -22.46 16.48 -19.11
N GLY A 650 -22.78 17.63 -19.70
CA GLY A 650 -23.88 17.78 -20.66
C GLY A 650 -23.59 17.18 -22.04
N LYS A 651 -24.58 16.50 -22.61
CA LYS A 651 -24.49 15.89 -23.94
C LYS A 651 -24.23 16.92 -25.04
N ARG A 652 -24.80 18.13 -24.94
CA ARG A 652 -24.68 19.23 -25.92
C ARG A 652 -23.26 19.81 -26.04
N ALA A 653 -22.39 19.56 -25.07
CA ALA A 653 -21.01 20.06 -25.05
C ALA A 653 -19.96 18.95 -25.02
N MET A 654 -20.34 17.67 -25.22
CA MET A 654 -19.46 16.52 -25.11
C MET A 654 -18.15 16.70 -25.90
N CYS A 655 -17.03 16.52 -25.21
CA CYS A 655 -15.70 16.46 -25.80
C CYS A 655 -15.33 14.99 -26.11
N PRO A 656 -14.57 14.69 -27.17
CA PRO A 656 -14.09 13.33 -27.44
C PRO A 656 -13.26 12.75 -26.28
N SER A 657 -12.42 13.59 -25.66
CA SER A 657 -11.73 13.30 -24.41
C SER A 657 -12.68 13.62 -23.24
N LYS A 658 -13.30 12.57 -22.66
CA LYS A 658 -14.30 12.66 -21.58
C LYS A 658 -13.70 13.03 -20.22
N PHE A 659 -12.98 14.14 -20.14
CA PHE A 659 -12.43 14.64 -18.88
C PHE A 659 -13.51 15.24 -17.97
N ARG A 660 -13.48 14.90 -16.69
CA ARG A 660 -14.53 15.24 -15.70
C ARG A 660 -14.05 16.06 -14.50
N SER A 661 -12.74 16.26 -14.32
CA SER A 661 -12.21 16.95 -13.13
C SER A 661 -12.40 18.48 -13.13
N PHE A 662 -12.56 19.11 -14.30
CA PHE A 662 -12.63 20.57 -14.46
C PHE A 662 -13.65 21.31 -13.54
N PRO A 663 -14.93 20.91 -13.43
CA PRO A 663 -15.89 21.61 -12.58
C PRO A 663 -15.59 21.47 -11.09
N TRP A 664 -14.86 20.43 -10.68
CA TRP A 664 -14.51 20.18 -9.28
C TRP A 664 -13.39 21.10 -8.76
N ILE A 665 -12.81 21.93 -9.63
CA ILE A 665 -11.93 23.06 -9.24
C ILE A 665 -12.68 24.08 -8.36
N VAL A 666 -14.01 24.15 -8.50
CA VAL A 666 -14.90 25.00 -7.72
C VAL A 666 -15.90 24.17 -6.89
N TRP A 667 -15.43 23.04 -6.34
CA TRP A 667 -16.21 22.13 -5.51
C TRP A 667 -17.00 22.82 -4.39
N ASP A 668 -16.44 23.89 -3.82
CA ASP A 668 -17.00 24.70 -2.74
C ASP A 668 -18.23 25.49 -3.18
N LEU A 669 -18.26 25.98 -4.42
CA LEU A 669 -19.45 26.61 -5.00
C LEU A 669 -20.51 25.58 -5.40
N LEU A 670 -20.11 24.42 -5.93
CA LEU A 670 -21.03 23.31 -6.24
C LEU A 670 -21.69 22.76 -4.98
N LEU A 671 -20.94 22.69 -3.88
CA LEU A 671 -21.43 22.35 -2.55
C LEU A 671 -22.56 23.29 -2.11
N ILE A 672 -22.39 24.60 -2.30
CA ILE A 672 -23.42 25.60 -1.99
C ILE A 672 -24.67 25.38 -2.84
N VAL A 673 -24.53 25.09 -4.15
CA VAL A 673 -25.67 24.78 -5.02
C VAL A 673 -26.49 23.63 -4.45
N LYS A 674 -25.82 22.54 -4.09
CA LYS A 674 -26.48 21.34 -3.54
C LYS A 674 -27.17 21.62 -2.21
N ARG A 675 -26.49 22.29 -1.27
CA ARG A 675 -27.08 22.67 0.03
C ARG A 675 -28.33 23.53 -0.13
N ARG A 676 -28.33 24.50 -1.07
CA ARG A 676 -29.51 25.35 -1.32
C ARG A 676 -30.69 24.55 -1.85
N ILE A 677 -30.44 23.61 -2.76
CA ILE A 677 -31.49 22.75 -3.32
C ILE A 677 -32.07 21.86 -2.22
N LEU A 678 -31.23 21.25 -1.38
CA LEU A 678 -31.68 20.41 -0.25
C LEU A 678 -32.55 21.20 0.75
N ILE A 679 -32.13 22.41 1.13
CA ILE A 679 -32.93 23.30 1.98
C ILE A 679 -34.28 23.63 1.33
N THR A 680 -34.28 23.91 0.03
CA THR A 680 -35.50 24.24 -0.72
C THR A 680 -36.45 23.05 -0.80
N LEU A 681 -35.92 21.84 -0.98
CA LEU A 681 -36.70 20.60 -1.08
C LEU A 681 -37.11 20.01 0.28
N LYS A 682 -36.67 20.60 1.41
CA LYS A 682 -36.84 20.07 2.77
C LYS A 682 -36.43 18.59 2.91
N GLN A 683 -35.50 18.13 2.07
CA GLN A 683 -35.02 16.76 2.13
C GLN A 683 -33.95 16.66 3.23
N PRO A 684 -34.02 15.65 4.13
CA PRO A 684 -32.90 15.37 5.01
C PRO A 684 -31.67 15.03 4.17
N SER A 685 -30.48 15.40 4.64
CA SER A 685 -29.23 14.89 4.08
C SER A 685 -29.24 13.37 4.21
N SER A 686 -29.54 12.67 3.11
CA SER A 686 -29.54 11.21 3.06
C SER A 686 -28.10 10.70 2.98
N SER A 687 -27.29 10.96 4.01
CA SER A 687 -25.90 10.54 4.11
C SER A 687 -25.73 9.03 4.36
N THR A 688 -26.82 8.30 4.58
CA THR A 688 -26.79 6.90 5.04
C THR A 688 -27.22 5.86 4.00
N MET A 689 -27.60 6.26 2.78
CA MET A 689 -28.07 5.31 1.76
C MET A 689 -26.96 4.99 0.76
N ASN A 690 -26.47 3.75 0.79
CA ASN A 690 -25.49 3.26 -0.18
C ASN A 690 -26.16 3.05 -1.56
N PRO A 691 -25.76 3.79 -2.61
CA PRO A 691 -26.47 3.75 -3.89
C PRO A 691 -26.43 2.38 -4.58
N THR A 692 -25.30 1.67 -4.46
CA THR A 692 -25.14 0.31 -5.00
C THR A 692 -26.09 -0.67 -4.30
N SER A 693 -26.23 -0.59 -2.97
CA SER A 693 -27.17 -1.42 -2.21
C SER A 693 -28.64 -1.15 -2.57
N ALA A 694 -29.00 0.11 -2.79
CA ALA A 694 -30.34 0.50 -3.22
C ALA A 694 -30.66 -0.08 -4.62
N ARG A 695 -29.72 0.01 -5.56
CA ARG A 695 -29.83 -0.62 -6.89
C ARG A 695 -29.95 -2.14 -6.79
N LEU A 696 -29.13 -2.78 -5.97
CA LEU A 696 -29.19 -4.21 -5.75
C LEU A 696 -30.54 -4.64 -5.17
N THR A 697 -31.11 -3.86 -4.25
CA THR A 697 -32.46 -4.12 -3.70
C THR A 697 -33.51 -4.13 -4.80
N ALA A 698 -33.51 -3.13 -5.69
CA ALA A 698 -34.44 -3.09 -6.82
C ALA A 698 -34.26 -4.27 -7.79
N VAL A 699 -33.02 -4.68 -8.05
CA VAL A 699 -32.72 -5.86 -8.90
C VAL A 699 -33.20 -7.16 -8.24
N ILE A 700 -32.99 -7.32 -6.93
CA ILE A 700 -33.49 -8.47 -6.16
C ILE A 700 -35.01 -8.56 -6.24
N GLU A 701 -35.71 -7.44 -5.99
CA GLU A 701 -37.18 -7.38 -6.02
C GLU A 701 -37.71 -7.76 -7.41
N HIS A 702 -37.19 -7.15 -8.46
CA HIS A 702 -37.57 -7.45 -9.84
C HIS A 702 -37.31 -8.92 -10.24
N PHE A 703 -36.15 -9.46 -9.85
CA PHE A 703 -35.79 -10.85 -10.10
C PHE A 703 -36.77 -11.82 -9.42
N CYS A 704 -37.13 -11.55 -8.18
CA CYS A 704 -38.04 -12.41 -7.40
C CYS A 704 -39.49 -12.31 -7.88
N GLU A 705 -39.93 -11.13 -8.35
CA GLU A 705 -41.24 -10.97 -9.00
C GLU A 705 -41.32 -11.80 -10.28
N THR A 706 -40.30 -11.71 -11.13
CA THR A 706 -40.22 -12.44 -12.40
C THR A 706 -40.12 -13.96 -12.18
N ASN A 707 -39.50 -14.40 -11.08
CA ASN A 707 -39.29 -15.82 -10.75
C ASN A 707 -40.17 -16.31 -9.58
N SER A 708 -41.34 -15.71 -9.37
CA SER A 708 -42.19 -15.95 -8.20
C SER A 708 -42.60 -17.41 -8.00
N GLU A 709 -42.90 -18.15 -9.07
CA GLU A 709 -43.21 -19.59 -8.99
C GLU A 709 -42.02 -20.41 -8.46
N ARG A 710 -40.82 -20.13 -8.98
CA ARG A 710 -39.58 -20.80 -8.57
C ARG A 710 -39.23 -20.45 -7.13
N MET A 711 -39.42 -19.19 -6.74
CA MET A 711 -39.27 -18.75 -5.36
C MET A 711 -40.19 -19.54 -4.44
N ASN A 712 -41.49 -19.58 -4.72
CA ASN A 712 -42.47 -20.31 -3.91
C ASN A 712 -42.12 -21.81 -3.79
N ALA A 713 -41.65 -22.44 -4.86
CA ALA A 713 -41.19 -23.83 -4.83
C ALA A 713 -39.95 -24.03 -3.93
N THR A 714 -38.97 -23.11 -4.00
CA THR A 714 -37.79 -23.13 -3.12
C THR A 714 -38.18 -22.91 -1.66
N ILE A 715 -39.12 -22.02 -1.36
CA ILE A 715 -39.61 -21.81 0.01
C ILE A 715 -40.40 -23.05 0.51
N ALA A 716 -41.22 -23.66 -0.34
CA ALA A 716 -41.95 -24.89 -0.01
C ALA A 716 -41.00 -26.06 0.34
N LYS A 717 -39.84 -26.14 -0.34
CA LYS A 717 -38.78 -27.12 -0.05
C LYS A 717 -38.26 -27.02 1.39
N PHE A 718 -38.11 -25.81 1.93
CA PHE A 718 -37.59 -25.58 3.30
C PHE A 718 -38.68 -25.58 4.38
N THR A 719 -39.96 -25.43 4.01
CA THR A 719 -41.07 -25.36 4.98
C THR A 719 -41.82 -26.68 5.13
N SER A 720 -42.23 -27.30 4.01
CA SER A 720 -43.01 -28.55 3.98
C SER A 720 -42.31 -29.70 3.25
N GLY A 721 -41.15 -29.43 2.64
CA GLY A 721 -40.40 -30.40 1.83
C GLY A 721 -39.43 -31.29 2.62
N PRO A 722 -38.65 -32.14 1.91
CA PRO A 722 -37.72 -33.10 2.50
C PRO A 722 -36.49 -32.43 3.16
N SER A 723 -36.18 -31.18 2.80
CA SER A 723 -35.13 -30.35 3.43
C SER A 723 -35.73 -29.36 4.44
N ARG A 724 -36.81 -29.75 5.13
CA ARG A 724 -37.47 -28.90 6.11
C ARG A 724 -36.49 -28.43 7.18
N LEU A 725 -36.40 -27.11 7.37
CA LEU A 725 -35.59 -26.47 8.38
C LEU A 725 -36.49 -25.78 9.40
N GLU A 726 -36.62 -26.36 10.59
CA GLU A 726 -37.54 -25.84 11.62
C GLU A 726 -37.17 -24.41 12.06
N SER A 727 -35.88 -24.10 12.11
CA SER A 727 -35.40 -22.74 12.33
C SER A 727 -35.89 -21.78 11.24
N PHE A 728 -35.73 -22.13 9.97
CA PHE A 728 -36.20 -21.31 8.85
C PHE A 728 -37.72 -21.09 8.91
N VAL A 729 -38.51 -22.12 9.22
CA VAL A 729 -39.98 -21.99 9.37
C VAL A 729 -40.33 -20.94 10.42
N ARG A 730 -39.71 -21.01 11.60
CA ARG A 730 -39.97 -20.07 12.70
C ARG A 730 -39.55 -18.63 12.36
N TYR A 731 -38.38 -18.45 11.74
CA TYR A 731 -37.92 -17.12 11.33
C TYR A 731 -38.75 -16.58 10.15
N SER A 732 -39.14 -17.41 9.18
CA SER A 732 -40.00 -16.99 8.07
C SER A 732 -41.38 -16.52 8.58
N GLN A 733 -41.99 -17.24 9.52
CA GLN A 733 -43.24 -16.83 10.15
C GLN A 733 -43.15 -15.46 10.84
N ARG A 734 -41.97 -15.10 11.37
CA ARG A 734 -41.77 -13.84 12.10
C ARG A 734 -41.40 -12.65 11.21
N TYR A 735 -40.56 -12.87 10.19
CA TYR A 735 -39.98 -11.80 9.35
C TYR A 735 -40.55 -11.76 7.93
N GLY A 736 -41.37 -12.75 7.58
CA GLY A 736 -42.15 -12.80 6.35
C GLY A 736 -41.32 -12.80 5.06
N ARG A 737 -41.93 -12.24 4.02
CA ARG A 737 -41.47 -12.33 2.63
C ARG A 737 -40.05 -11.79 2.40
N LYS A 738 -39.60 -10.79 3.14
CA LYS A 738 -38.23 -10.25 2.99
C LYS A 738 -37.16 -11.29 3.28
N LEU A 739 -37.33 -12.10 4.32
CA LEU A 739 -36.39 -13.17 4.65
C LEU A 739 -36.44 -14.29 3.61
N GLU A 740 -37.64 -14.66 3.16
CA GLU A 740 -37.84 -15.65 2.09
C GLU A 740 -37.15 -15.22 0.79
N THR A 741 -37.27 -13.95 0.43
CA THR A 741 -36.58 -13.34 -0.73
C THR A 741 -35.07 -13.49 -0.62
N LEU A 742 -34.47 -13.16 0.53
CA LEU A 742 -33.03 -13.30 0.75
C LEU A 742 -32.58 -14.76 0.61
N CYS A 743 -33.31 -15.69 1.22
CA CYS A 743 -33.00 -17.12 1.14
C CYS A 743 -33.07 -17.65 -0.29
N PHE A 744 -34.08 -17.24 -1.06
CA PHE A 744 -34.20 -17.63 -2.47
C PHE A 744 -33.05 -17.07 -3.32
N VAL A 745 -32.69 -15.80 -3.14
CA VAL A 745 -31.58 -15.17 -3.86
C VAL A 745 -30.24 -15.86 -3.58
N VAL A 746 -29.94 -16.13 -2.31
CA VAL A 746 -28.71 -16.82 -1.91
C VAL A 746 -28.67 -18.25 -2.44
N ASP A 747 -29.80 -18.98 -2.37
CA ASP A 747 -29.88 -20.35 -2.90
C ASP A 747 -29.72 -20.39 -4.42
N ASN A 748 -30.32 -19.44 -5.15
CA ASN A 748 -30.16 -19.30 -6.60
C ASN A 748 -28.71 -19.00 -6.97
N TRP A 749 -28.11 -17.98 -6.36
CA TRP A 749 -26.72 -17.58 -6.62
C TRP A 749 -25.76 -18.76 -6.49
N LEU A 750 -25.83 -19.49 -5.37
CA LEU A 750 -24.90 -20.59 -5.10
C LEU A 750 -25.20 -21.86 -5.89
N SER A 751 -26.45 -22.06 -6.30
CA SER A 751 -26.82 -23.13 -7.23
C SER A 751 -26.23 -22.87 -8.62
N SER A 752 -26.36 -21.65 -9.14
CA SER A 752 -25.80 -21.25 -10.44
C SER A 752 -24.27 -21.30 -10.46
N GLU A 753 -23.64 -21.03 -9.32
CA GLU A 753 -22.19 -21.16 -9.12
C GLU A 753 -21.71 -22.60 -8.88
N GLY A 754 -22.61 -23.59 -8.89
CA GLY A 754 -22.27 -25.00 -8.72
C GLY A 754 -21.73 -25.35 -7.32
N VAL A 755 -21.93 -24.49 -6.31
CA VAL A 755 -21.36 -24.70 -4.98
C VAL A 755 -21.91 -25.98 -4.34
N TYR A 756 -23.20 -26.28 -4.53
CA TYR A 756 -23.82 -27.48 -3.98
C TYR A 756 -23.42 -28.76 -4.71
N GLU A 757 -23.04 -28.66 -5.98
CA GLU A 757 -22.61 -29.78 -6.82
C GLU A 757 -21.15 -30.17 -6.53
N HIS A 758 -20.31 -29.15 -6.30
CA HIS A 758 -18.86 -29.30 -6.16
C HIS A 758 -18.37 -29.18 -4.71
N SER A 759 -19.24 -29.10 -3.72
CA SER A 759 -18.84 -29.10 -2.30
C SER A 759 -19.71 -30.02 -1.44
N THR A 760 -19.31 -30.20 -0.19
CA THR A 760 -20.12 -30.91 0.81
C THR A 760 -21.30 -30.08 1.32
N LEU A 761 -21.36 -28.79 0.97
CA LEU A 761 -22.46 -27.93 1.38
C LEU A 761 -23.74 -28.28 0.61
N ARG A 762 -24.85 -28.01 1.27
CA ARG A 762 -26.21 -28.17 0.76
C ARG A 762 -26.95 -26.87 1.05
N SER A 763 -28.04 -26.62 0.34
CA SER A 763 -28.84 -25.40 0.53
C SER A 763 -29.18 -25.16 2.00
N GLU A 764 -29.56 -26.21 2.73
CA GLU A 764 -29.92 -26.14 4.16
C GLU A 764 -28.79 -25.63 5.07
N HIS A 765 -27.53 -25.95 4.75
CA HIS A 765 -26.37 -25.43 5.48
C HIS A 765 -26.20 -23.93 5.26
N VAL A 766 -26.33 -23.46 4.02
CA VAL A 766 -26.13 -22.03 3.72
C VAL A 766 -27.27 -21.17 4.24
N ILE A 767 -28.53 -21.64 4.14
CA ILE A 767 -29.65 -20.95 4.76
C ILE A 767 -29.46 -20.84 6.27
N THR A 768 -28.93 -21.88 6.91
CA THR A 768 -28.58 -21.82 8.34
C THR A 768 -27.49 -20.78 8.62
N LEU A 769 -26.44 -20.71 7.79
CA LEU A 769 -25.39 -19.69 7.91
C LEU A 769 -25.94 -18.27 7.74
N LEU A 770 -26.90 -18.05 6.82
CA LEU A 770 -27.55 -16.75 6.64
C LEU A 770 -28.38 -16.36 7.85
N LEU A 771 -29.15 -17.30 8.43
CA LEU A 771 -29.91 -17.05 9.65
C LEU A 771 -28.97 -16.74 10.84
N GLN A 772 -27.89 -17.51 10.99
CA GLN A 772 -26.85 -17.29 11.99
C GLN A 772 -26.23 -15.91 11.85
N PHE A 773 -25.85 -15.53 10.63
CA PHE A 773 -25.34 -14.20 10.32
C PHE A 773 -26.34 -13.11 10.74
N GLY A 774 -27.62 -13.29 10.40
CA GLY A 774 -28.68 -12.34 10.73
C GLY A 774 -28.92 -12.15 12.23
N ILE A 775 -28.67 -13.16 13.07
CA ILE A 775 -28.81 -13.06 14.53
C ILE A 775 -27.53 -12.69 15.29
N GLY A 776 -26.40 -12.48 14.60
CA GLY A 776 -25.15 -12.12 15.28
C GLY A 776 -24.05 -13.18 15.28
N ILE A 777 -24.28 -14.40 14.77
CA ILE A 777 -23.34 -15.52 14.90
C ILE A 777 -22.39 -15.57 13.69
N LEU A 778 -21.12 -15.26 13.93
CA LEU A 778 -20.04 -15.32 12.94
C LEU A 778 -19.02 -16.40 13.33
N HIS A 779 -18.76 -17.34 12.42
CA HIS A 779 -17.77 -18.40 12.61
C HIS A 779 -16.34 -17.86 12.46
N GLY A 780 -15.35 -18.57 13.01
CA GLY A 780 -13.94 -18.20 12.94
C GLY A 780 -13.44 -17.28 14.04
N LYS A 781 -12.11 -17.12 14.09
CA LYS A 781 -11.43 -16.33 15.13
C LYS A 781 -11.64 -14.84 14.85
N HIS A 782 -12.11 -14.11 15.86
CA HIS A 782 -12.27 -12.65 15.78
C HIS A 782 -10.91 -11.97 15.73
N SER A 783 -10.66 -11.16 14.70
CA SER A 783 -9.55 -10.22 14.67
C SER A 783 -10.03 -8.87 15.19
N PRO A 784 -9.28 -8.16 16.04
CA PRO A 784 -9.56 -6.76 16.37
C PRO A 784 -9.59 -5.82 15.15
N LEU A 785 -9.17 -6.33 13.98
CA LEU A 785 -9.20 -5.64 12.69
C LEU A 785 -10.44 -5.94 11.84
N ASP A 786 -11.31 -6.86 12.27
CA ASP A 786 -12.51 -7.23 11.52
C ASP A 786 -13.45 -6.01 11.47
N PHE A 787 -13.53 -5.36 10.31
CA PHE A 787 -14.49 -4.28 10.00
C PHE A 787 -15.81 -4.86 9.48
N ILE A 788 -16.30 -5.96 10.07
CA ILE A 788 -17.64 -6.44 9.72
C ILE A 788 -18.64 -5.54 10.46
N ASN A 789 -19.14 -4.52 9.77
CA ASN A 789 -20.32 -3.76 10.20
C ASN A 789 -21.52 -4.70 10.23
N GLN A 790 -21.65 -5.48 11.30
CA GLN A 790 -22.71 -6.45 11.45
C GLN A 790 -24.01 -5.73 11.78
N SER A 791 -24.87 -5.57 10.76
CA SER A 791 -26.26 -5.22 10.98
C SER A 791 -27.03 -6.48 11.39
N VAL A 792 -27.08 -6.78 12.70
CA VAL A 792 -27.98 -7.81 13.21
C VAL A 792 -29.39 -7.43 12.79
N PHE A 793 -29.99 -8.21 11.89
CA PHE A 793 -31.30 -7.93 11.29
C PHE A 793 -32.38 -8.94 11.72
N LEU A 794 -31.99 -9.98 12.45
CA LEU A 794 -32.87 -10.97 13.06
C LEU A 794 -32.64 -10.99 14.59
N SER A 795 -33.69 -11.18 15.37
CA SER A 795 -33.60 -11.37 16.82
C SER A 795 -33.56 -12.87 17.15
N PRO A 796 -32.67 -13.34 18.04
CA PRO A 796 -32.66 -14.73 18.48
C PRO A 796 -34.03 -15.18 19.00
N LEU A 797 -34.52 -16.32 18.52
CA LEU A 797 -35.71 -16.98 19.06
C LEU A 797 -35.30 -17.84 20.27
N VAL A 798 -35.82 -17.52 21.46
CA VAL A 798 -35.60 -18.31 22.68
C VAL A 798 -36.80 -19.24 22.87
N ASP A 799 -36.54 -20.54 23.03
CA ASP A 799 -37.55 -21.52 23.44
C ASP A 799 -37.89 -21.27 24.92
N ASN A 800 -38.88 -20.40 25.16
CA ASN A 800 -39.79 -20.33 26.32
C ASN A 800 -40.23 -18.89 26.60
N THR A 801 -41.18 -18.40 25.81
CA THR A 801 -42.29 -17.58 26.33
C THR A 801 -43.51 -17.87 25.47
N GLU A 802 -44.36 -18.75 25.97
CA GLU A 802 -45.77 -18.80 25.60
C GLU A 802 -46.39 -17.42 25.81
N GLY A 803 -47.13 -16.97 24.81
CA GLY A 803 -48.07 -15.85 24.91
C GLY A 803 -47.42 -14.47 24.94
N ILE A 804 -47.57 -13.72 23.85
CA ILE A 804 -48.29 -12.44 23.84
C ILE A 804 -48.58 -12.10 22.37
N ASN A 805 -49.86 -11.94 22.10
CA ASN A 805 -50.37 -11.22 20.95
C ASN A 805 -49.68 -9.85 20.86
N SER A 806 -48.81 -9.66 19.89
CA SER A 806 -48.57 -8.35 19.32
C SER A 806 -48.63 -8.50 17.80
N ASP A 807 -49.72 -8.03 17.20
CA ASP A 807 -49.92 -7.88 15.75
C ASP A 807 -48.95 -6.84 15.12
N GLY A 808 -47.68 -6.88 15.50
CA GLY A 808 -46.61 -6.12 14.85
C GLY A 808 -45.77 -7.08 14.04
N GLU A 809 -45.86 -7.02 12.71
CA GLU A 809 -44.85 -7.63 11.84
C GLU A 809 -43.46 -7.11 12.26
N TYR A 810 -42.58 -8.01 12.70
CA TYR A 810 -41.20 -7.65 12.97
C TYR A 810 -40.53 -7.34 11.62
N MET A 811 -40.31 -6.06 11.34
CA MET A 811 -39.78 -5.63 10.04
C MET A 811 -38.25 -5.63 10.01
N ILE A 812 -37.69 -6.27 8.98
CA ILE A 812 -36.27 -6.10 8.63
C ILE A 812 -36.09 -4.65 8.14
N MET A 813 -35.40 -3.84 8.95
CA MET A 813 -35.18 -2.41 8.72
C MET A 813 -34.12 -2.13 7.66
N ALA A 814 -33.11 -3.00 7.53
CA ALA A 814 -32.07 -2.87 6.51
C ALA A 814 -32.60 -3.22 5.11
N SER A 815 -31.99 -2.64 4.07
CA SER A 815 -32.32 -2.99 2.69
C SER A 815 -31.84 -4.40 2.35
N LEU A 816 -32.49 -5.08 1.39
CA LEU A 816 -32.08 -6.42 0.98
C LEU A 816 -30.66 -6.42 0.38
N GLY A 817 -30.31 -5.34 -0.34
CA GLY A 817 -28.98 -5.16 -0.92
C GLY A 817 -27.89 -5.01 0.14
N ASP A 818 -28.12 -4.21 1.20
CA ASP A 818 -27.15 -4.07 2.29
C ASP A 818 -26.89 -5.41 2.98
N ILE A 819 -27.97 -6.15 3.30
CA ILE A 819 -27.85 -7.46 3.95
C ILE A 819 -27.06 -8.44 3.07
N LEU A 820 -27.38 -8.49 1.78
CA LEU A 820 -26.71 -9.41 0.85
C LEU A 820 -25.22 -9.06 0.70
N ILE A 821 -24.87 -7.78 0.50
CA ILE A 821 -23.48 -7.35 0.39
C ILE A 821 -22.70 -7.67 1.67
N SER A 822 -23.26 -7.37 2.85
CA SER A 822 -22.62 -7.69 4.13
C SER A 822 -22.45 -9.21 4.33
N PHE A 823 -23.42 -10.02 3.91
CA PHE A 823 -23.32 -11.48 4.01
C PHE A 823 -22.25 -12.03 3.05
N VAL A 824 -22.19 -11.55 1.80
CA VAL A 824 -21.16 -11.94 0.84
C VAL A 824 -19.78 -11.51 1.31
N SER A 825 -19.63 -10.30 1.86
CA SER A 825 -18.38 -9.81 2.47
C SER A 825 -17.93 -10.69 3.64
N TYR A 826 -18.86 -11.09 4.52
CA TYR A 826 -18.55 -12.04 5.60
C TYR A 826 -18.05 -13.38 5.07
N LEU A 827 -18.72 -13.98 4.09
CA LEU A 827 -18.30 -15.25 3.49
C LEU A 827 -16.95 -15.14 2.75
N ALA A 828 -16.64 -13.94 2.23
CA ALA A 828 -15.36 -13.62 1.59
C ALA A 828 -14.18 -13.46 2.57
N SER A 829 -14.45 -13.27 3.87
CA SER A 829 -13.42 -12.97 4.88
C SER A 829 -12.52 -14.16 5.24
N GLU A 830 -11.26 -13.90 5.61
CA GLU A 830 -10.29 -14.85 6.19
C GLU A 830 -10.85 -15.45 7.48
N ARG A 831 -11.63 -14.67 8.22
CA ARG A 831 -12.33 -15.15 9.41
C ARG A 831 -13.20 -16.36 9.06
N PHE A 832 -14.05 -16.24 8.04
CA PHE A 832 -14.90 -17.35 7.61
C PHE A 832 -14.08 -18.48 6.96
N ALA A 833 -13.15 -18.12 6.06
CA ALA A 833 -12.31 -19.08 5.35
C ALA A 833 -11.52 -20.00 6.30
N ASN A 834 -10.96 -19.44 7.39
CA ASN A 834 -10.15 -20.16 8.38
C ASN A 834 -10.91 -20.55 9.65
N ALA A 835 -12.24 -20.62 9.61
CA ALA A 835 -12.99 -21.14 10.74
C ALA A 835 -12.48 -22.55 11.12
N CYS A 836 -12.33 -22.85 12.42
CA CYS A 836 -11.93 -24.21 12.81
C CYS A 836 -13.07 -25.22 12.55
N ALA A 837 -14.31 -24.78 12.68
CA ALA A 837 -15.49 -25.54 12.37
C ALA A 837 -16.69 -24.60 12.11
N LEU A 838 -17.65 -25.07 11.32
CA LEU A 838 -18.95 -24.43 11.15
C LEU A 838 -20.02 -25.27 11.86
N SER A 839 -20.58 -24.71 12.92
CA SER A 839 -21.75 -25.30 13.60
C SER A 839 -23.01 -24.95 12.81
N MET A 840 -23.77 -25.93 12.33
CA MET A 840 -25.07 -25.74 11.68
C MET A 840 -26.23 -25.77 12.70
N LEU A 841 -25.96 -25.46 13.96
CA LEU A 841 -26.96 -25.38 15.02
C LEU A 841 -27.42 -23.93 15.23
N MET A 842 -28.73 -23.73 15.30
CA MET A 842 -29.31 -22.49 15.77
C MET A 842 -29.42 -22.52 17.31
N PRO A 843 -29.22 -21.39 18.00
CA PRO A 843 -29.47 -21.30 19.44
C PRO A 843 -30.89 -21.78 19.80
N GLY A 844 -31.00 -22.60 20.85
CA GLY A 844 -32.29 -23.11 21.34
C GLY A 844 -32.78 -24.42 20.68
N SER A 845 -32.19 -24.88 19.58
CA SER A 845 -32.67 -26.11 18.90
C SER A 845 -32.31 -27.39 19.67
N THR A 846 -33.31 -28.17 20.09
CA THR A 846 -33.13 -29.52 20.68
C THR A 846 -32.88 -30.56 19.59
N ASN A 847 -31.74 -31.25 19.61
CA ASN A 847 -31.26 -32.04 18.48
C ASN A 847 -31.71 -33.51 18.54
N ASN A 848 -32.27 -34.04 17.44
CA ASN A 848 -32.59 -35.48 17.23
C ASN A 848 -31.45 -36.23 16.48
N GLY A 849 -30.20 -36.09 16.94
CA GLY A 849 -29.15 -37.10 16.67
C GLY A 849 -28.38 -37.07 15.33
N ARG A 850 -28.37 -35.99 14.55
CA ARG A 850 -27.40 -35.83 13.44
C ARG A 850 -26.31 -34.79 13.78
N THR A 851 -25.05 -35.18 13.64
CA THR A 851 -23.87 -34.34 13.89
C THR A 851 -23.78 -33.25 12.81
N LEU A 852 -24.23 -32.05 13.14
CA LEU A 852 -24.35 -30.86 12.25
C LEU A 852 -23.10 -29.96 12.26
N LEU A 853 -21.92 -30.56 12.46
CA LEU A 853 -20.65 -29.84 12.58
C LEU A 853 -19.76 -30.14 11.36
N LEU A 854 -19.45 -29.11 10.57
CA LEU A 854 -18.42 -29.20 9.53
C LEU A 854 -17.09 -28.80 10.17
N SER A 855 -16.12 -29.70 10.20
CA SER A 855 -14.87 -29.53 10.94
C SER A 855 -13.63 -29.36 10.07
N LYS A 856 -13.76 -29.39 8.74
CA LYS A 856 -12.62 -29.32 7.82
C LYS A 856 -12.78 -28.16 6.84
N PRO A 857 -11.83 -27.20 6.76
CA PRO A 857 -11.94 -26.00 5.92
C PRO A 857 -12.28 -26.22 4.44
N TYR A 858 -11.77 -27.29 3.82
CA TYR A 858 -12.10 -27.61 2.42
C TYR A 858 -13.61 -27.80 2.19
N GLN A 859 -14.39 -28.11 3.22
CA GLN A 859 -15.83 -28.32 3.12
C GLN A 859 -16.59 -27.04 2.72
N TRP A 860 -16.06 -25.86 3.02
CA TRP A 860 -16.65 -24.55 2.69
C TRP A 860 -15.69 -23.61 1.96
N ALA A 861 -14.47 -24.06 1.62
CA ALA A 861 -13.50 -23.27 0.87
C ALA A 861 -14.05 -22.77 -0.48
N LEU A 862 -14.90 -23.57 -1.15
CA LEU A 862 -15.49 -23.17 -2.43
C LEU A 862 -16.49 -22.02 -2.24
N LEU A 863 -17.30 -22.09 -1.19
CA LEU A 863 -18.23 -21.01 -0.83
C LEU A 863 -17.46 -19.71 -0.55
N SER A 864 -16.37 -19.78 0.21
CA SER A 864 -15.55 -18.60 0.50
C SER A 864 -14.89 -18.03 -0.77
N ALA A 865 -14.38 -18.89 -1.65
CA ALA A 865 -13.77 -18.46 -2.91
C ALA A 865 -14.78 -17.80 -3.88
N VAL A 866 -16.00 -18.36 -3.99
CA VAL A 866 -17.09 -17.77 -4.78
C VAL A 866 -17.52 -16.43 -4.19
N ALA A 867 -17.71 -16.36 -2.86
CA ALA A 867 -18.06 -15.11 -2.17
C ALA A 867 -17.00 -14.03 -2.35
N PHE A 868 -15.71 -14.37 -2.21
CA PHE A 868 -14.59 -13.43 -2.45
C PHE A 868 -14.62 -12.85 -3.87
N ARG A 869 -14.81 -13.71 -4.88
CA ARG A 869 -14.88 -13.26 -6.27
C ARG A 869 -16.11 -12.37 -6.51
N THR A 870 -17.28 -12.77 -6.02
CA THR A 870 -18.53 -12.01 -6.16
C THR A 870 -18.45 -10.66 -5.46
N PHE A 871 -17.91 -10.59 -4.23
CA PHE A 871 -17.75 -9.35 -3.47
C PHE A 871 -16.92 -8.31 -4.23
N HIS A 872 -15.71 -8.70 -4.65
CA HIS A 872 -14.81 -7.80 -5.37
C HIS A 872 -15.34 -7.42 -6.75
N HIS A 873 -16.05 -8.32 -7.44
CA HIS A 873 -16.72 -8.00 -8.70
C HIS A 873 -17.77 -6.91 -8.51
N VAL A 874 -18.73 -7.12 -7.60
CA VAL A 874 -19.80 -6.15 -7.32
C VAL A 874 -19.23 -4.79 -6.92
N ALA A 875 -18.17 -4.76 -6.10
CA ALA A 875 -17.49 -3.51 -5.72
C ALA A 875 -16.93 -2.74 -6.93
N LEU A 876 -16.19 -3.44 -7.80
CA LEU A 876 -15.48 -2.82 -8.92
C LEU A 876 -16.40 -2.42 -10.07
N THR A 877 -17.28 -3.33 -10.50
CA THR A 877 -18.12 -3.13 -11.69
C THR A 877 -19.40 -2.39 -11.36
N SER A 878 -19.87 -2.46 -10.10
CA SER A 878 -21.22 -2.03 -9.72
C SER A 878 -22.34 -2.75 -10.49
N THR A 879 -22.05 -3.94 -11.03
CA THR A 879 -22.99 -4.85 -11.70
C THR A 879 -23.26 -6.08 -10.82
N PHE A 880 -24.40 -6.75 -11.05
CA PHE A 880 -24.85 -7.86 -10.19
C PHE A 880 -24.86 -9.21 -10.94
N GLU A 881 -24.24 -9.27 -12.12
CA GLU A 881 -24.10 -10.48 -12.93
C GLU A 881 -23.47 -11.65 -12.14
N ALA A 882 -22.49 -11.35 -11.26
CA ALA A 882 -21.86 -12.36 -10.39
C ALA A 882 -22.79 -12.97 -9.33
N LEU A 883 -24.00 -12.44 -9.15
CA LEU A 883 -25.06 -12.98 -8.30
C LEU A 883 -26.13 -13.76 -9.10
N HIS A 884 -26.03 -13.79 -10.44
CA HIS A 884 -27.01 -14.43 -11.34
C HIS A 884 -28.44 -13.93 -11.14
N LEU A 885 -28.60 -12.62 -10.94
CA LEU A 885 -29.89 -11.93 -10.78
C LEU A 885 -30.36 -11.19 -12.05
N GLU A 886 -29.43 -10.91 -12.94
CA GLU A 886 -29.65 -10.25 -14.23
C GLU A 886 -29.67 -11.35 -15.32
N GLY A 887 -30.40 -11.16 -16.43
CA GLY A 887 -30.68 -12.23 -17.42
C GLY A 887 -29.44 -12.92 -18.02
N ASP A 888 -29.65 -14.00 -18.77
CA ASP A 888 -28.61 -14.93 -19.28
C ASP A 888 -27.65 -14.26 -20.29
N SER A 889 -26.76 -13.40 -19.80
CA SER A 889 -25.76 -12.65 -20.57
C SER A 889 -24.40 -13.36 -20.57
N GLY A 890 -24.36 -14.66 -20.86
CA GLY A 890 -23.10 -15.42 -20.95
C GLY A 890 -22.29 -15.46 -19.64
N THR A 891 -21.10 -16.07 -19.68
CA THR A 891 -20.18 -16.07 -18.52
C THR A 891 -19.59 -14.67 -18.32
N TRP A 892 -20.11 -13.95 -17.32
CA TRP A 892 -19.66 -12.61 -16.92
C TRP A 892 -18.15 -12.53 -16.63
N ASP A 893 -17.54 -13.67 -16.30
CA ASP A 893 -16.13 -13.77 -15.93
C ASP A 893 -15.20 -14.17 -17.09
N PHE A 894 -15.67 -14.10 -18.35
CA PHE A 894 -14.87 -14.43 -19.52
C PHE A 894 -13.94 -13.30 -19.94
N GLY A 895 -12.66 -13.61 -20.15
CA GLY A 895 -11.69 -12.65 -20.69
C GLY A 895 -10.41 -13.30 -21.22
N GLU A 896 -9.56 -12.49 -21.83
CA GLU A 896 -8.21 -12.87 -22.24
C GLU A 896 -7.20 -12.59 -21.11
N SER A 897 -6.09 -13.32 -21.08
CA SER A 897 -4.99 -13.05 -20.14
C SER A 897 -4.13 -11.88 -20.61
N ASP A 898 -4.11 -10.77 -19.87
CA ASP A 898 -3.24 -9.61 -20.17
C ASP A 898 -1.76 -9.93 -19.95
N THR A 899 -1.44 -10.78 -18.96
CA THR A 899 -0.06 -11.19 -18.67
C THR A 899 0.20 -12.63 -19.11
N PRO A 900 0.95 -12.85 -20.20
CA PRO A 900 1.28 -14.18 -20.67
C PRO A 900 2.33 -14.84 -19.77
N MET A 901 2.30 -16.17 -19.68
CA MET A 901 3.25 -16.96 -18.90
C MET A 901 4.36 -17.52 -19.77
N VAL A 902 5.61 -17.42 -19.32
CA VAL A 902 6.73 -18.07 -19.99
C VAL A 902 7.05 -19.39 -19.30
N ILE A 903 7.15 -20.45 -20.10
CA ILE A 903 7.60 -21.77 -19.67
C ILE A 903 8.83 -22.20 -20.49
N PRO A 904 9.69 -23.07 -19.93
CA PRO A 904 10.80 -23.66 -20.69
C PRO A 904 10.31 -24.44 -21.93
N GLY A 905 11.03 -24.31 -23.04
CA GLY A 905 10.69 -24.89 -24.35
C GLY A 905 10.92 -26.40 -24.46
N ASP A 906 11.67 -26.98 -23.51
CA ASP A 906 11.97 -28.41 -23.40
C ASP A 906 10.74 -29.29 -23.07
N MET A 907 9.58 -28.65 -22.85
CA MET A 907 8.26 -29.30 -22.84
C MET A 907 7.99 -30.16 -24.09
N SER A 908 8.70 -29.92 -25.18
CA SER A 908 8.55 -30.62 -26.45
C SER A 908 9.52 -31.80 -26.65
N THR A 909 10.55 -31.95 -25.81
CA THR A 909 11.71 -32.83 -26.11
C THR A 909 12.00 -33.90 -25.05
N SER A 910 11.40 -33.84 -23.86
CA SER A 910 11.52 -34.90 -22.84
C SER A 910 10.36 -35.91 -22.95
N ASN A 911 10.68 -37.20 -23.10
CA ASN A 911 9.75 -38.35 -23.13
C ASN A 911 8.81 -38.52 -24.34
N GLY A 912 9.00 -37.80 -25.46
CA GLY A 912 8.29 -38.09 -26.72
C GLY A 912 6.82 -37.66 -26.78
N VAL A 913 6.36 -36.80 -25.85
CA VAL A 913 5.00 -36.24 -25.85
C VAL A 913 4.96 -34.97 -26.72
N ASN A 914 4.12 -34.97 -27.77
CA ASN A 914 3.96 -33.81 -28.65
C ASN A 914 3.28 -32.64 -27.91
N LEU A 915 3.75 -31.40 -28.13
CA LEU A 915 3.16 -30.15 -27.63
C LEU A 915 1.64 -30.06 -27.85
N GLN A 916 1.11 -30.59 -28.95
CA GLN A 916 -0.34 -30.63 -29.19
C GLN A 916 -1.09 -31.47 -28.15
N ARG A 917 -0.52 -32.61 -27.72
CA ARG A 917 -1.10 -33.45 -26.67
C ARG A 917 -1.08 -32.74 -25.32
N ILE A 918 0.00 -32.00 -25.04
CA ILE A 918 0.11 -31.18 -23.83
C ILE A 918 -0.95 -30.09 -23.82
N ILE A 919 -1.09 -29.32 -24.90
CA ILE A 919 -2.10 -28.25 -25.01
C ILE A 919 -3.51 -28.83 -24.90
N ALA A 920 -3.78 -29.98 -25.52
CA ALA A 920 -5.08 -30.65 -25.41
C ALA A 920 -5.39 -31.10 -23.98
N ALA A 921 -4.42 -31.67 -23.27
CA ALA A 921 -4.56 -32.04 -21.86
C ALA A 921 -4.78 -30.81 -20.97
N LEU A 922 -3.96 -29.77 -21.13
CA LEU A 922 -4.09 -28.51 -20.38
C LEU A 922 -5.45 -27.84 -20.63
N LYS A 923 -5.90 -27.78 -21.88
CA LYS A 923 -7.21 -27.24 -22.25
C LYS A 923 -8.34 -28.04 -21.61
N LYS A 924 -8.27 -29.38 -21.66
CA LYS A 924 -9.24 -30.28 -21.04
C LYS A 924 -9.28 -30.15 -19.52
N TRP A 925 -8.12 -30.06 -18.86
CA TRP A 925 -8.03 -30.00 -17.40
C TRP A 925 -8.37 -28.62 -16.84
N SER A 926 -8.00 -27.54 -17.53
CA SER A 926 -8.27 -26.17 -17.08
C SER A 926 -9.66 -25.67 -17.45
N GLY A 927 -10.27 -26.20 -18.52
CA GLY A 927 -11.55 -25.72 -19.04
C GLY A 927 -11.44 -24.40 -19.83
N VAL A 928 -10.23 -23.91 -20.13
CA VAL A 928 -10.05 -22.70 -20.94
C VAL A 928 -10.56 -22.92 -22.38
N LYS A 929 -11.12 -21.87 -22.98
CA LYS A 929 -11.67 -21.94 -24.33
C LYS A 929 -10.56 -21.95 -25.38
N GLU A 930 -9.50 -21.18 -25.17
CA GLU A 930 -8.36 -21.09 -26.09
C GLU A 930 -7.03 -20.95 -25.33
N ILE A 931 -5.99 -21.56 -25.88
CA ILE A 931 -4.59 -21.44 -25.45
C ILE A 931 -3.79 -21.05 -26.67
N MET A 932 -3.02 -19.97 -26.58
CA MET A 932 -2.13 -19.50 -27.64
C MET A 932 -0.69 -19.65 -27.16
N CYS A 933 0.14 -20.32 -27.96
CA CYS A 933 1.57 -20.51 -27.67
C CYS A 933 2.42 -19.76 -28.70
N ARG A 934 3.40 -18.98 -28.23
CA ARG A 934 4.36 -18.24 -29.06
C ARG A 934 5.78 -18.53 -28.60
N THR A 935 6.68 -18.87 -29.52
CA THR A 935 8.10 -19.07 -29.20
C THR A 935 8.78 -17.72 -29.05
N VAL A 936 9.39 -17.45 -27.89
CA VAL A 936 10.09 -16.17 -27.62
C VAL A 936 11.60 -16.30 -27.84
N ARG A 937 12.19 -17.41 -27.41
CA ARG A 937 13.60 -17.79 -27.61
C ARG A 937 13.66 -19.27 -28.01
N ARG A 938 14.81 -19.75 -28.52
CA ARG A 938 14.98 -21.14 -28.98
C ARG A 938 14.45 -22.19 -27.98
N ASP A 939 14.53 -21.90 -26.68
CA ASP A 939 14.13 -22.82 -25.60
C ASP A 939 13.07 -22.21 -24.64
N GLN A 940 12.20 -21.32 -25.09
CA GLN A 940 11.13 -20.72 -24.26
C GLN A 940 9.82 -20.51 -25.02
N LEU A 941 8.72 -20.95 -24.40
CA LEU A 941 7.35 -20.79 -24.90
C LEU A 941 6.58 -19.80 -24.03
N MET A 942 5.92 -18.85 -24.68
CA MET A 942 5.00 -17.89 -24.06
C MET A 942 3.57 -18.33 -24.32
N ILE A 943 2.79 -18.46 -23.25
CA ILE A 943 1.42 -18.95 -23.27
C ILE A 943 0.47 -17.83 -22.83
N SER A 944 -0.51 -17.53 -23.67
CA SER A 944 -1.69 -16.74 -23.32
C SER A 944 -2.96 -17.59 -23.45
N CYS A 945 -4.05 -17.18 -22.81
CA CYS A 945 -5.30 -17.95 -22.81
C CYS A 945 -6.54 -17.05 -22.77
N ALA A 946 -7.66 -17.62 -23.20
CA ALA A 946 -8.98 -17.00 -23.11
C ALA A 946 -9.96 -17.97 -22.43
N GLY A 947 -10.74 -17.46 -21.47
CA GLY A 947 -11.67 -18.26 -20.68
C GLY A 947 -12.19 -17.52 -19.45
N SER A 948 -13.00 -18.22 -18.64
CA SER A 948 -13.45 -17.75 -17.33
C SER A 948 -12.25 -17.48 -16.41
N ILE A 949 -12.40 -16.60 -15.41
CA ILE A 949 -11.35 -16.33 -14.41
C ILE A 949 -10.86 -17.63 -13.77
N THR A 950 -11.80 -18.50 -13.41
CA THR A 950 -11.52 -19.79 -12.77
C THR A 950 -10.72 -20.72 -13.68
N ALA A 951 -11.06 -20.79 -14.96
CA ALA A 951 -10.33 -21.59 -15.95
C ALA A 951 -8.93 -21.04 -16.20
N ARG A 952 -8.78 -19.71 -16.35
CA ARG A 952 -7.47 -19.07 -16.53
C ARG A 952 -6.55 -19.29 -15.33
N GLN A 953 -7.08 -19.15 -14.11
CA GLN A 953 -6.35 -19.44 -12.88
C GLN A 953 -5.98 -20.93 -12.77
N CYS A 954 -6.85 -21.83 -13.20
CA CYS A 954 -6.56 -23.26 -13.26
C CYS A 954 -5.40 -23.55 -14.23
N LEU A 955 -5.44 -22.99 -15.44
CA LEU A 955 -4.34 -23.11 -16.40
C LEU A 955 -3.03 -22.56 -15.82
N GLN A 956 -3.07 -21.39 -15.18
CA GLN A 956 -1.89 -20.81 -14.54
C GLN A 956 -1.28 -21.75 -13.50
N ARG A 957 -2.09 -22.41 -12.66
CA ARG A 957 -1.59 -23.40 -11.69
C ARG A 957 -0.96 -24.61 -12.38
N LEU A 958 -1.59 -25.13 -13.42
CA LEU A 958 -1.07 -26.25 -14.20
C LEU A 958 0.28 -25.91 -14.86
N LEU A 959 0.45 -24.67 -15.32
CA LEU A 959 1.70 -24.19 -15.93
C LEU A 959 2.83 -23.94 -14.93
N LEU A 960 2.54 -23.88 -13.62
CA LEU A 960 3.53 -23.77 -12.54
C LEU A 960 3.99 -25.13 -11.99
N ILE A 961 3.41 -26.25 -12.46
CA ILE A 961 3.86 -27.60 -12.09
C ILE A 961 5.23 -27.85 -12.73
N GLU A 962 6.10 -28.55 -12.01
CA GLU A 962 7.37 -29.02 -12.57
C GLU A 962 7.13 -29.87 -13.84
N GLN A 963 7.87 -29.59 -14.90
CA GLN A 963 7.60 -30.12 -16.23
C GLN A 963 7.65 -31.65 -16.28
N SER A 964 8.62 -32.25 -15.60
CA SER A 964 8.76 -33.71 -15.43
C SER A 964 7.45 -34.31 -14.90
N ARG A 965 6.94 -33.75 -13.82
CA ARG A 965 5.72 -34.19 -13.15
C ARG A 965 4.46 -33.94 -14.00
N LEU A 966 4.39 -32.81 -14.70
CA LEU A 966 3.29 -32.51 -15.62
C LEU A 966 3.25 -33.54 -16.78
N ILE A 967 4.40 -33.91 -17.33
CA ILE A 967 4.51 -34.94 -18.36
C ILE A 967 4.07 -36.30 -17.82
N ASP A 968 4.48 -36.66 -16.59
CA ASP A 968 4.05 -37.92 -15.96
C ASP A 968 2.51 -37.99 -15.81
N PHE A 969 1.86 -36.90 -15.41
CA PHE A 969 0.40 -36.79 -15.36
C PHE A 969 -0.24 -36.99 -16.74
N ILE A 970 0.33 -36.40 -17.79
CA ILE A 970 -0.17 -36.53 -19.18
C ILE A 970 0.04 -37.95 -19.70
N CYS A 971 1.17 -38.59 -19.38
CA CYS A 971 1.48 -39.96 -19.80
C CYS A 971 0.57 -40.99 -19.11
N SER A 972 0.23 -40.74 -17.84
CA SER A 972 -0.65 -41.61 -17.04
C SER A 972 -2.15 -41.29 -17.17
N ASP A 973 -2.51 -40.26 -17.97
CA ASP A 973 -3.88 -39.71 -18.07
C ASP A 973 -4.51 -39.39 -16.70
N THR A 974 -3.69 -39.09 -15.69
CA THR A 974 -4.15 -38.73 -14.35
C THR A 974 -4.26 -37.21 -14.23
N ILE A 975 -5.39 -36.73 -13.70
CA ILE A 975 -5.64 -35.29 -13.53
C ILE A 975 -4.82 -34.79 -12.32
N PRO A 976 -3.93 -33.79 -12.50
CA PRO A 976 -3.17 -33.22 -11.40
C PRO A 976 -4.08 -32.66 -10.30
N ALA A 977 -3.62 -32.68 -9.04
CA ALA A 977 -4.38 -32.06 -7.94
C ALA A 977 -4.56 -30.55 -8.17
N GLU A 978 -3.60 -29.90 -8.83
CA GLU A 978 -3.60 -28.49 -9.18
C GLU A 978 -4.67 -28.10 -10.22
N ALA A 979 -5.16 -29.09 -10.99
CA ALA A 979 -6.30 -28.94 -11.89
C ALA A 979 -7.63 -28.83 -11.12
N ARG A 980 -7.65 -29.30 -9.85
CA ARG A 980 -8.80 -29.12 -8.97
C ARG A 980 -8.84 -27.66 -8.50
N SER A 981 -10.03 -27.19 -8.14
CA SER A 981 -10.18 -25.85 -7.56
C SER A 981 -9.29 -25.73 -6.31
N GLU A 982 -8.75 -24.54 -5.99
CA GLU A 982 -8.01 -24.33 -4.72
C GLU A 982 -8.82 -24.71 -3.47
N SER A 983 -10.12 -24.88 -3.63
CA SER A 983 -11.09 -25.25 -2.59
C SER A 983 -11.46 -26.73 -2.53
N LEU A 984 -10.95 -27.57 -3.44
CA LEU A 984 -11.33 -28.98 -3.63
C LEU A 984 -10.25 -29.98 -3.20
#